data_AF-A0A8J2IME7-F1
#
_entry.id   AF-A0A8J2IME7-F1
#
_cell.length_a   1.000
_cell.length_b   1.000
_cell.length_c   1.000
_cell.angle_alpha   90.00
_cell.angle_beta   90.00
_cell.angle_gamma   90.00
#
_symmetry.space_group_name_H-M   'P 1'
#
loop_
_entity.id
_entity.type
_entity.pdbx_description
1 polymer ?
#
loop_
_entity_poly.entity_id
_entity_poly.type
_entity_poly.pdbx_seq_one_letter_code
_entity_poly.pdbx_strand_id
1 'polypeptide(L)'
;MLEGSTNNQDWLDFVSLAAGNFQIHEDNNLDNYRFHFLDNFTRRSGLVDSFDCGTYDQRVQVVARFLETDVPYDALLSDPLVSQTHQILLNIKEVVTVKPRNSVVELEWSTVLEQTCMQFFSPRNLRKFLALYWHVWHPNVNFVHRSTFEPAKAKSILVAAMALIGASVSPNEADNEQAKMWFNCVEEMIFTDDDFCNDSLDGESTPGLDPSANVSKIQALQAAYMVCLYQGWEGTETSKRRIRRFRFSTVISMARDFGIMSARHPDCLHESFDWKGFAAREQLIRIFLWIYLLDHAFVIFNNLPPRMVIKEMTMHLASPEAAFQATSSDECFRELYTWQSRSALIRSITFREVVENFCRSSITGATQQCFADLGPLNLFAVVSAFHALIFQHQNSFGGNDQLQAVYNALNNWKSVWETYSDEFSLSPPHVMVDKHNVTPDDLWRRIGFMRHSPEYWLLAKLLVDRISSPMITLPSSSDEPILTRYDQTSGGVVLETGPNVTNVTKGDKVLLSFSSCGACPGCTSNHPAYCYKFNLYNFGGKRPDGSAAMFTMKDGQKQPMYSTFFGQSSFARYTVVHRTSLVKVPQETPLELFAPLGCGIQTGVGAIFNTLDVKPGSSVAVYGVGSVGLAAVMAAKARGAGTIIAIDLQQSRLDLAKELGATHGVLGPEPKDIIKNILKICPPIGVQFAVDCTGVPTIIETMVAALGMRGRAATVGAPGGRAKAKIDIMGHLTYGKEYVGCSEGDSNPPVLIPELIRMHSRAALPLEKLIKYYNIHDYENAMEDMESGKVIKPVLLWK
;
A
#
# COMPACT_ATOMS: atom_id res chain seq x y z
N MET A 1 -0.42 4.76 5.01
CA MET A 1 -1.44 4.16 4.12
C MET A 1 -2.87 4.54 4.49
N LEU A 2 -3.08 5.31 5.57
CA LEU A 2 -4.35 5.94 5.95
C LEU A 2 -4.14 7.42 6.32
N GLU A 3 -3.56 8.19 5.41
CA GLU A 3 -3.68 9.65 5.43
C GLU A 3 -4.17 10.09 4.05
N GLY A 4 -5.40 10.56 4.00
CA GLY A 4 -6.06 10.98 2.78
C GLY A 4 -7.53 10.58 2.67
N SER A 5 -8.35 10.78 3.71
CA SER A 5 -9.80 10.88 3.50
C SER A 5 -10.44 11.77 4.56
N THR A 6 -10.50 13.06 4.27
CA THR A 6 -11.43 13.98 4.93
C THR A 6 -12.75 14.00 4.14
N ASN A 7 -13.81 13.61 4.83
CA ASN A 7 -15.25 13.82 4.59
C ASN A 7 -16.06 12.75 3.84
N ASN A 8 -16.81 11.98 4.64
CA ASN A 8 -18.27 11.82 4.66
C ASN A 8 -19.11 11.75 3.37
N GLN A 9 -19.95 10.70 3.34
CA GLN A 9 -21.12 10.35 2.51
C GLN A 9 -20.79 9.57 1.22
N ASP A 10 -21.25 8.33 0.99
CA ASP A 10 -22.30 7.50 1.61
C ASP A 10 -21.80 6.07 1.91
N TRP A 11 -21.95 5.65 3.16
CA TRP A 11 -21.63 4.32 3.69
C TRP A 11 -22.89 3.45 3.91
N LEU A 12 -24.01 3.79 3.25
CA LEU A 12 -25.35 3.28 3.58
C LEU A 12 -25.90 2.16 2.68
N ASP A 13 -25.21 1.71 1.63
CA ASP A 13 -25.76 0.69 0.70
C ASP A 13 -25.17 -0.73 0.84
N PHE A 14 -24.79 -1.15 2.05
CA PHE A 14 -24.32 -2.54 2.27
C PHE A 14 -24.95 -3.23 3.48
N VAL A 15 -26.23 -2.99 3.72
CA VAL A 15 -27.09 -3.79 4.63
C VAL A 15 -28.03 -4.75 3.86
N SER A 16 -28.17 -4.63 2.53
CA SER A 16 -29.19 -5.38 1.77
C SER A 16 -28.79 -6.78 1.30
N LEU A 17 -27.60 -7.31 1.65
CA LEU A 17 -27.17 -8.67 1.24
C LEU A 17 -26.75 -9.58 2.40
N ALA A 18 -27.16 -9.23 3.62
CA ALA A 18 -27.10 -10.10 4.79
C ALA A 18 -28.49 -10.23 5.42
N ALA A 19 -29.42 -10.84 4.69
CA ALA A 19 -30.58 -11.51 5.28
C ALA A 19 -30.31 -13.03 5.16
N GLY A 20 -30.31 -13.84 6.22
CA GLY A 20 -31.14 -13.71 7.40
C GLY A 20 -30.44 -13.86 8.76
N ASN A 21 -30.99 -13.05 9.67
CA ASN A 21 -31.22 -13.28 11.10
C ASN A 21 -30.03 -13.29 12.06
N PHE A 22 -29.59 -12.08 12.40
CA PHE A 22 -29.39 -11.70 13.80
C PHE A 22 -30.30 -10.52 14.13
N GLN A 23 -31.25 -10.71 15.05
CA GLN A 23 -32.06 -9.63 15.61
C GLN A 23 -31.18 -8.76 16.51
N ILE A 24 -31.05 -7.48 16.17
CA ILE A 24 -30.47 -6.45 17.03
C ILE A 24 -31.64 -5.72 17.68
N HIS A 25 -31.66 -5.72 19.01
CA HIS A 25 -32.50 -4.83 19.79
C HIS A 25 -32.14 -3.37 19.47
N GLU A 26 -33.16 -2.56 19.20
CA GLU A 26 -33.03 -1.11 19.06
C GLU A 26 -32.44 -0.50 20.33
N ASP A 27 -31.16 -0.12 20.28
CA ASP A 27 -30.65 0.98 21.08
C ASP A 27 -29.45 1.65 20.38
N ASN A 28 -29.52 2.97 20.33
CA ASN A 28 -28.60 3.87 19.62
C ASN A 28 -27.15 3.73 20.09
N ASN A 29 -26.21 3.29 19.23
CA ASN A 29 -24.81 3.72 19.30
C ASN A 29 -24.01 3.47 18.00
N LEU A 30 -23.06 4.38 17.75
CA LEU A 30 -22.33 4.67 16.51
C LEU A 30 -21.17 3.70 16.13
N ASP A 31 -21.22 2.39 16.42
CA ASP A 31 -20.02 1.52 16.43
C ASP A 31 -19.75 0.62 15.19
N ASN A 32 -20.36 0.86 14.03
CA ASN A 32 -20.14 0.03 12.82
C ASN A 32 -18.91 0.45 11.95
N TYR A 33 -17.68 0.43 12.50
CA TYR A 33 -16.45 0.62 11.71
C TYR A 33 -15.77 -0.71 11.32
N ARG A 34 -15.66 -1.00 10.02
CA ARG A 34 -15.18 -2.29 9.44
C ARG A 34 -13.65 -2.56 9.49
N PHE A 35 -12.86 -1.71 10.16
CA PHE A 35 -11.39 -1.84 10.29
C PHE A 35 -10.86 -1.30 11.63
N HIS A 36 -11.62 -1.46 12.73
CA HIS A 36 -11.30 -0.82 14.00
C HIS A 36 -9.90 -1.20 14.53
N PHE A 37 -9.50 -2.47 14.43
CA PHE A 37 -8.17 -2.89 14.86
C PHE A 37 -7.09 -2.30 13.95
N LEU A 38 -7.19 -2.47 12.62
CA LEU A 38 -6.17 -1.98 11.68
C LEU A 38 -6.02 -0.46 11.68
N ASP A 39 -7.11 0.28 11.88
CA ASP A 39 -7.08 1.73 12.00
C ASP A 39 -6.32 2.16 13.25
N ASN A 40 -6.63 1.59 14.42
CA ASN A 40 -5.88 1.86 15.65
C ASN A 40 -4.42 1.42 15.55
N PHE A 41 -4.18 0.22 15.01
CA PHE A 41 -2.85 -0.36 14.82
C PHE A 41 -1.92 0.54 14.01
N THR A 42 -2.46 1.28 13.03
CA THR A 42 -1.67 2.12 12.11
C THR A 42 -1.67 3.60 12.45
N ARG A 43 -2.69 4.12 13.14
CA ARG A 43 -2.77 5.53 13.56
C ARG A 43 -1.96 5.83 14.82
N ARG A 44 -1.81 4.85 15.71
CA ARG A 44 -1.14 5.04 17.00
C ARG A 44 0.28 4.48 16.98
N SER A 45 1.11 4.96 17.90
CA SER A 45 2.45 4.46 18.14
C SER A 45 2.53 3.81 19.52
N GLY A 46 3.45 2.87 19.69
CA GLY A 46 3.63 2.14 20.93
C GLY A 46 2.84 0.83 21.01
N LEU A 47 3.32 -0.09 21.85
CA LEU A 47 2.81 -1.46 21.94
C LEU A 47 1.40 -1.51 22.51
N VAL A 48 1.13 -0.71 23.55
CA VAL A 48 -0.18 -0.69 24.24
C VAL A 48 -1.30 -0.23 23.32
N ASP A 49 -1.01 0.76 22.49
CA ASP A 49 -1.98 1.38 21.61
C ASP A 49 -2.19 0.63 20.29
N SER A 50 -1.17 -0.11 19.83
CA SER A 50 -1.25 -0.88 18.59
C SER A 50 -1.73 -2.32 18.81
N PHE A 51 -1.36 -2.98 19.91
CA PHE A 51 -1.66 -4.40 20.12
C PHE A 51 -2.73 -4.61 21.19
N ASP A 52 -3.28 -5.82 21.25
CA ASP A 52 -4.22 -6.19 22.32
C ASP A 52 -3.46 -6.41 23.63
N CYS A 53 -3.19 -5.33 24.36
CA CYS A 53 -2.47 -5.32 25.65
C CYS A 53 -3.41 -5.23 26.87
N GLY A 54 -4.65 -5.70 26.74
CA GLY A 54 -5.65 -5.67 27.81
C GLY A 54 -6.03 -4.25 28.28
N THR A 55 -6.89 -4.17 29.29
CA THR A 55 -7.29 -2.89 29.90
C THR A 55 -6.23 -2.34 30.85
N TYR A 56 -6.28 -1.04 31.14
CA TYR A 56 -5.41 -0.43 32.15
C TYR A 56 -5.51 -1.15 33.51
N ASP A 57 -6.73 -1.45 33.95
CA ASP A 57 -6.98 -2.12 35.22
C ASP A 57 -6.39 -3.54 35.28
N GLN A 58 -6.48 -4.29 34.18
CA GLN A 58 -5.85 -5.62 34.09
C GLN A 58 -4.32 -5.50 34.28
N ARG A 59 -3.69 -4.49 33.68
CA ARG A 59 -2.25 -4.26 33.83
C ARG A 59 -1.88 -3.82 35.24
N VAL A 60 -2.71 -3.00 35.89
CA VAL A 60 -2.54 -2.63 37.31
C VAL A 60 -2.63 -3.86 38.21
N GLN A 61 -3.60 -4.75 37.98
CA GLN A 61 -3.76 -5.99 38.76
C GLN A 61 -2.53 -6.92 38.65
N VAL A 62 -1.91 -7.01 37.47
CA VAL A 62 -0.67 -7.79 37.28
C VAL A 62 0.47 -7.21 38.12
N VAL A 63 0.59 -5.88 38.20
CA VAL A 63 1.68 -5.21 38.94
C VAL A 63 1.43 -5.15 40.44
N ALA A 64 0.17 -5.08 40.88
CA ALA A 64 -0.21 -4.95 42.29
C ALA A 64 0.45 -6.00 43.20
N ARG A 65 0.58 -7.25 42.72
CA ARG A 65 1.23 -8.36 43.45
C ARG A 65 2.72 -8.14 43.76
N PHE A 66 3.36 -7.19 43.08
CA PHE A 66 4.78 -6.85 43.26
C PHE A 66 4.99 -5.50 43.99
N LEU A 67 3.91 -4.83 44.37
CA LEU A 67 3.94 -3.59 45.16
C LEU A 67 3.90 -3.87 46.67
N GLU A 68 3.36 -5.01 47.10
CA GLU A 68 3.03 -5.31 48.51
C GLU A 68 4.06 -6.18 49.26
N THR A 69 5.10 -6.68 48.61
CA THR A 69 6.07 -7.60 49.23
C THR A 69 7.40 -6.91 49.54
N ASP A 70 7.59 -6.51 50.80
CA ASP A 70 8.93 -6.23 51.35
C ASP A 70 9.67 -7.57 51.51
N VAL A 71 10.58 -7.87 50.59
CA VAL A 71 11.43 -9.06 50.66
C VAL A 71 12.59 -8.77 51.63
N PRO A 72 12.84 -9.60 52.65
CA PRO A 72 13.95 -9.42 53.58
C PRO A 72 15.31 -9.34 52.86
N TYR A 73 16.21 -8.47 53.33
CA TYR A 73 17.52 -8.20 52.71
C TYR A 73 18.37 -9.47 52.48
N ASP A 74 18.31 -10.45 53.38
CA ASP A 74 19.04 -11.72 53.24
C ASP A 74 18.49 -12.63 52.12
N ALA A 75 17.18 -12.53 51.81
CA ALA A 75 16.56 -13.28 50.71
C ALA A 75 16.89 -12.67 49.32
N LEU A 76 17.24 -11.37 49.27
CA LEU A 76 17.66 -10.67 48.05
C LEU A 76 19.03 -11.14 47.54
N LEU A 77 19.95 -11.57 48.41
CA LEU A 77 21.28 -12.07 48.01
C LEU A 77 21.24 -13.50 47.47
N SER A 78 20.27 -14.31 47.90
CA SER A 78 20.02 -15.67 47.40
C SER A 78 19.10 -15.72 46.16
N ASP A 79 18.68 -14.57 45.65
CA ASP A 79 17.72 -14.49 44.57
C ASP A 79 18.35 -14.94 43.23
N PRO A 80 17.80 -15.97 42.55
CA PRO A 80 18.39 -16.52 41.34
C PRO A 80 18.43 -15.52 40.16
N LEU A 81 17.69 -14.40 40.22
CA LEU A 81 17.75 -13.33 39.21
C LEU A 81 18.86 -12.31 39.44
N VAL A 82 19.59 -12.36 40.56
CA VAL A 82 20.76 -11.50 40.79
C VAL A 82 21.84 -11.77 39.75
N SER A 83 22.06 -13.05 39.41
CA SER A 83 22.98 -13.44 38.33
C SER A 83 22.58 -12.80 36.99
N GLN A 84 21.28 -12.83 36.66
CA GLN A 84 20.76 -12.21 35.44
C GLN A 84 20.95 -10.69 35.45
N THR A 85 20.67 -10.04 36.58
CA THR A 85 20.88 -8.60 36.76
C THR A 85 22.34 -8.23 36.47
N HIS A 86 23.28 -8.99 37.06
CA HIS A 86 24.70 -8.75 36.89
C HIS A 86 25.16 -9.02 35.45
N GLN A 87 24.70 -10.10 34.82
CA GLN A 87 25.07 -10.40 33.44
C GLN A 87 24.55 -9.35 32.47
N ILE A 88 23.32 -8.86 32.65
CA ILE A 88 22.77 -7.76 31.84
C ILE A 88 23.61 -6.50 32.03
N LEU A 89 23.97 -6.16 33.27
CA LEU A 89 24.83 -5.01 33.57
C LEU A 89 26.19 -5.10 32.87
N LEU A 90 26.85 -6.26 32.95
CA LEU A 90 28.16 -6.49 32.31
C LEU A 90 28.06 -6.33 30.79
N ASN A 91 27.04 -6.92 30.17
CA ASN A 91 26.84 -6.82 28.72
C ASN A 91 26.53 -5.37 28.30
N ILE A 92 25.72 -4.63 29.07
CA ILE A 92 25.44 -3.20 28.81
C ILE A 92 26.73 -2.39 28.96
N LYS A 93 27.51 -2.65 30.01
CA LYS A 93 28.81 -2.00 30.24
C LYS A 93 29.74 -2.19 29.07
N GLU A 94 29.83 -3.41 28.55
CA GLU A 94 30.65 -3.74 27.39
C GLU A 94 30.22 -2.95 26.15
N VAL A 95 28.94 -2.98 25.76
CA VAL A 95 28.49 -2.27 24.55
C VAL A 95 28.61 -0.74 24.66
N VAL A 96 28.43 -0.18 25.86
CA VAL A 96 28.57 1.27 26.12
C VAL A 96 30.04 1.70 26.11
N THR A 97 30.95 0.87 26.63
CA THR A 97 32.38 1.21 26.74
C THR A 97 33.17 0.92 25.47
N VAL A 98 32.93 -0.21 24.83
CA VAL A 98 33.65 -0.64 23.62
C VAL A 98 33.13 0.10 22.38
N LYS A 99 31.82 0.41 22.33
CA LYS A 99 31.11 1.00 21.18
C LYS A 99 31.51 0.34 19.85
N PRO A 100 30.93 -0.83 19.51
CA PRO A 100 31.16 -1.52 18.24
C PRO A 100 31.08 -0.57 17.04
N ARG A 101 31.79 -0.87 15.94
CA ARG A 101 31.83 0.02 14.76
C ARG A 101 30.40 0.28 14.25
N ASN A 102 30.03 1.56 14.13
CA ASN A 102 28.67 2.02 13.80
C ASN A 102 27.60 1.76 14.89
N SER A 103 27.99 1.58 16.14
CA SER A 103 27.07 1.46 17.28
C SER A 103 26.16 2.69 17.37
N VAL A 104 24.90 2.42 17.72
CA VAL A 104 23.86 3.45 17.92
C VAL A 104 23.68 3.83 19.39
N VAL A 105 24.58 3.36 20.25
CA VAL A 105 24.58 3.65 21.69
C VAL A 105 25.25 5.00 21.93
N GLU A 106 24.44 5.98 22.31
CA GLU A 106 24.89 7.35 22.61
C GLU A 106 25.29 7.53 24.09
N LEU A 107 25.02 6.54 24.94
CA LEU A 107 25.34 6.60 26.37
C LEU A 107 26.86 6.59 26.61
N GLU A 108 27.26 7.17 27.74
CA GLU A 108 28.62 7.16 28.26
C GLU A 108 28.63 6.47 29.63
N TRP A 109 29.59 5.56 29.85
CA TRP A 109 29.62 4.78 31.08
C TRP A 109 29.96 5.65 32.30
N SER A 110 29.17 5.54 33.36
CA SER A 110 29.41 6.24 34.63
C SER A 110 28.84 5.44 35.80
N THR A 111 29.28 5.75 37.02
CA THR A 111 28.75 5.14 38.25
C THR A 111 27.24 5.37 38.41
N VAL A 112 26.74 6.52 37.94
CA VAL A 112 25.30 6.82 37.95
C VAL A 112 24.55 5.90 36.99
N LEU A 113 25.06 5.75 35.75
CA LEU A 113 24.45 4.86 34.77
C LEU A 113 24.46 3.38 35.22
N GLU A 114 25.53 2.95 35.88
CA GLU A 114 25.65 1.62 36.49
C GLU A 114 24.56 1.39 37.55
N GLN A 115 24.35 2.36 38.45
CA GLN A 115 23.27 2.29 39.45
C GLN A 115 21.88 2.30 38.80
N THR A 116 21.65 3.13 37.79
CA THR A 116 20.37 3.16 37.05
C THR A 116 20.10 1.84 36.34
N CYS A 117 21.13 1.21 35.76
CA CYS A 117 21.02 -0.11 35.14
C CYS A 117 20.66 -1.19 36.16
N MET A 118 21.37 -1.23 37.30
CA MET A 118 21.09 -2.18 38.38
C MET A 118 19.70 -2.00 38.97
N GLN A 119 19.21 -0.76 39.08
CA GLN A 119 17.86 -0.47 39.56
C GLN A 119 16.80 -0.96 38.56
N PHE A 120 16.96 -0.63 37.28
CA PHE A 120 16.01 -0.99 36.24
C PHE A 120 15.92 -2.51 36.05
N PHE A 121 17.07 -3.20 35.94
CA PHE A 121 17.13 -4.65 35.80
C PHE A 121 17.22 -5.39 37.14
N SER A 122 16.84 -4.77 38.26
CA SER A 122 16.85 -5.42 39.58
C SER A 122 15.94 -6.66 39.60
N PRO A 123 16.20 -7.67 40.46
CA PRO A 123 15.36 -8.88 40.54
C PRO A 123 13.87 -8.60 40.75
N ARG A 124 13.52 -7.55 41.49
CA ARG A 124 12.13 -7.10 41.69
C ARG A 124 11.53 -6.59 40.37
N ASN A 125 12.22 -5.69 39.67
CA ASN A 125 11.75 -5.14 38.41
C ASN A 125 11.72 -6.19 37.30
N LEU A 126 12.71 -7.10 37.23
CA LEU A 126 12.69 -8.23 36.30
C LEU A 126 11.43 -9.08 36.50
N ARG A 127 11.06 -9.45 37.75
CA ARG A 127 9.81 -10.19 37.99
C ARG A 127 8.57 -9.40 37.56
N LYS A 128 8.50 -8.12 37.91
CA LYS A 128 7.40 -7.22 37.54
C LYS A 128 7.24 -7.15 36.01
N PHE A 129 8.34 -6.88 35.29
CA PHE A 129 8.33 -6.74 33.85
C PHE A 129 8.11 -8.07 33.13
N LEU A 130 8.69 -9.18 33.60
CA LEU A 130 8.40 -10.50 33.06
C LEU A 130 6.94 -10.90 33.29
N ALA A 131 6.34 -10.54 34.43
CA ALA A 131 4.91 -10.77 34.67
C ALA A 131 4.04 -9.99 33.68
N LEU A 132 4.36 -8.71 33.43
CA LEU A 132 3.71 -7.92 32.39
C LEU A 132 3.91 -8.54 31.01
N TYR A 133 5.12 -8.97 30.66
CA TYR A 133 5.39 -9.68 29.41
C TYR A 133 4.47 -10.91 29.28
N TRP A 134 4.40 -11.79 30.28
CA TRP A 134 3.60 -13.01 30.19
C TRP A 134 2.10 -12.76 30.10
N HIS A 135 1.55 -11.92 30.97
CA HIS A 135 0.09 -11.76 31.07
C HIS A 135 -0.44 -10.75 30.04
N VAL A 136 0.35 -9.74 29.68
CA VAL A 136 -0.09 -8.66 28.81
C VAL A 136 0.39 -8.85 27.38
N TRP A 137 1.69 -9.11 27.18
CA TRP A 137 2.27 -9.06 25.83
C TRP A 137 2.29 -10.40 25.10
N HIS A 138 2.76 -11.47 25.75
CA HIS A 138 3.00 -12.80 25.17
C HIS A 138 1.82 -13.37 24.36
N PRO A 139 0.55 -13.17 24.73
CA PRO A 139 -0.59 -13.58 23.90
C PRO A 139 -0.58 -13.03 22.47
N ASN A 140 0.02 -11.84 22.26
CA ASN A 140 0.14 -11.22 20.95
C ASN A 140 1.22 -11.87 20.09
N VAL A 141 2.30 -12.37 20.71
CA VAL A 141 3.47 -12.93 20.04
C VAL A 141 4.04 -14.07 20.90
N ASN A 142 3.52 -15.27 20.68
CA ASN A 142 3.65 -16.42 21.58
C ASN A 142 4.66 -17.47 21.07
N PHE A 143 5.95 -17.13 20.97
CA PHE A 143 7.00 -18.09 20.57
C PHE A 143 7.91 -18.58 21.70
N VAL A 144 7.79 -18.04 22.91
CA VAL A 144 8.52 -18.54 24.10
C VAL A 144 7.60 -19.47 24.87
N HIS A 145 8.06 -20.69 25.16
CA HIS A 145 7.26 -21.69 25.89
C HIS A 145 7.31 -21.43 27.39
N ARG A 146 6.20 -20.93 27.96
CA ARG A 146 6.13 -20.47 29.37
C ARG A 146 6.53 -21.58 30.35
N SER A 147 6.00 -22.79 30.19
CA SER A 147 6.17 -23.88 31.16
C SER A 147 7.60 -24.41 31.27
N THR A 148 8.42 -24.25 30.22
CA THR A 148 9.85 -24.65 30.24
C THR A 148 10.79 -23.46 30.40
N PHE A 149 10.27 -22.24 30.48
CA PHE A 149 11.10 -21.04 30.60
C PHE A 149 11.50 -20.80 32.05
N GLU A 150 12.80 -20.90 32.32
CA GLU A 150 13.39 -20.58 33.61
C GLU A 150 14.23 -19.29 33.48
N PRO A 151 13.76 -18.12 33.96
CA PRO A 151 14.45 -16.85 33.71
C PRO A 151 15.89 -16.82 34.22
N ALA A 152 16.18 -17.56 35.31
CA ALA A 152 17.52 -17.65 35.86
C ALA A 152 18.53 -18.41 34.98
N LYS A 153 18.05 -19.35 34.15
CA LYS A 153 18.86 -20.19 33.25
C LYS A 153 18.83 -19.71 31.79
N ALA A 154 17.92 -18.81 31.45
CA ALA A 154 17.82 -18.25 30.10
C ALA A 154 18.99 -17.30 29.78
N LYS A 155 19.24 -17.06 28.49
CA LYS A 155 20.18 -16.03 28.05
C LYS A 155 19.75 -14.66 28.59
N SER A 156 20.70 -13.94 29.15
CA SER A 156 20.49 -12.58 29.70
C SER A 156 19.92 -11.62 28.66
N ILE A 157 20.32 -11.75 27.39
CA ILE A 157 19.81 -10.94 26.28
C ILE A 157 18.31 -11.15 26.03
N LEU A 158 17.80 -12.37 26.20
CA LEU A 158 16.38 -12.68 26.05
C LEU A 158 15.60 -12.15 27.25
N VAL A 159 16.12 -12.35 28.46
CA VAL A 159 15.51 -11.81 29.69
C VAL A 159 15.43 -10.28 29.63
N ALA A 160 16.49 -9.61 29.17
CA ALA A 160 16.51 -8.16 28.97
C ALA A 160 15.48 -7.70 27.93
N ALA A 161 15.40 -8.35 26.77
CA ALA A 161 14.42 -8.01 25.74
C ALA A 161 12.97 -8.20 26.21
N MET A 162 12.68 -9.30 26.90
CA MET A 162 11.37 -9.56 27.52
C MET A 162 11.03 -8.51 28.58
N ALA A 163 12.00 -8.14 29.42
CA ALA A 163 11.83 -7.11 30.44
C ALA A 163 11.55 -5.72 29.81
N LEU A 164 12.20 -5.37 28.71
CA LEU A 164 11.93 -4.10 28.01
C LEU A 164 10.53 -4.04 27.40
N ILE A 165 10.06 -5.14 26.80
CA ILE A 165 8.68 -5.22 26.33
C ILE A 165 7.71 -5.11 27.50
N GLY A 166 7.95 -5.87 28.57
CA GLY A 166 7.14 -5.83 29.80
C GLY A 166 7.08 -4.44 30.42
N ALA A 167 8.22 -3.74 30.47
CA ALA A 167 8.30 -2.38 30.96
C ALA A 167 7.55 -1.39 30.04
N SER A 168 7.57 -1.58 28.72
CA SER A 168 6.87 -0.74 27.73
C SER A 168 5.34 -0.87 27.77
N VAL A 169 4.84 -1.99 28.29
CA VAL A 169 3.40 -2.20 28.52
C VAL A 169 3.00 -1.94 29.98
N SER A 170 3.87 -1.36 30.79
CA SER A 170 3.57 -1.07 32.20
C SER A 170 2.46 0.00 32.29
N PRO A 171 1.54 -0.11 33.27
CA PRO A 171 0.60 0.97 33.57
C PRO A 171 1.29 2.19 34.21
N ASN A 172 2.56 2.06 34.61
CA ASN A 172 3.38 3.15 35.14
C ASN A 172 4.24 3.77 34.03
N GLU A 173 3.97 5.03 33.71
CA GLU A 173 4.69 5.78 32.66
C GLU A 173 6.20 5.88 32.91
N ALA A 174 6.64 5.91 34.17
CA ALA A 174 8.06 5.94 34.50
C ALA A 174 8.79 4.65 34.09
N ASP A 175 8.12 3.49 34.11
CA ASP A 175 8.70 2.24 33.62
C ASP A 175 8.88 2.30 32.09
N ASN A 176 7.88 2.85 31.38
CA ASN A 176 7.91 3.02 29.92
C ASN A 176 9.07 3.92 29.47
N GLU A 177 9.24 5.09 30.10
CA GLU A 177 10.31 6.03 29.77
C GLU A 177 11.70 5.48 30.10
N GLN A 178 11.84 4.79 31.25
CA GLN A 178 13.12 4.16 31.60
C GLN A 178 13.49 3.01 30.65
N ALA A 179 12.51 2.27 30.12
CA ALA A 179 12.76 1.20 29.15
C ALA A 179 13.43 1.74 27.87
N LYS A 180 12.94 2.89 27.36
CA LYS A 180 13.46 3.53 26.14
C LYS A 180 14.95 3.84 26.22
N MET A 181 15.47 4.16 27.41
CA MET A 181 16.89 4.43 27.64
C MET A 181 17.77 3.22 27.31
N TRP A 182 17.26 2.00 27.46
CA TRP A 182 18.01 0.76 27.31
C TRP A 182 17.83 0.09 25.95
N PHE A 183 16.90 0.56 25.10
CA PHE A 183 16.58 -0.05 23.80
C PHE A 183 17.81 -0.22 22.91
N ASN A 184 18.61 0.83 22.71
CA ASN A 184 19.79 0.77 21.86
C ASN A 184 20.89 -0.12 22.47
N CYS A 185 21.02 -0.16 23.80
CA CYS A 185 22.01 -1.02 24.46
C CYS A 185 21.67 -2.50 24.28
N VAL A 186 20.41 -2.87 24.55
CA VAL A 186 19.95 -4.25 24.40
C VAL A 186 19.92 -4.67 22.92
N GLU A 187 19.61 -3.75 22.00
CA GLU A 187 19.80 -3.98 20.57
C GLU A 187 21.26 -4.37 20.25
N GLU A 188 22.25 -3.56 20.64
CA GLU A 188 23.65 -3.91 20.35
C GLU A 188 24.08 -5.20 21.02
N MET A 189 23.71 -5.44 22.29
CA MET A 189 24.04 -6.68 23.00
C MET A 189 23.59 -7.93 22.25
N ILE A 190 22.42 -7.89 21.63
CA ILE A 190 21.84 -9.03 20.90
C ILE A 190 22.55 -9.23 19.56
N PHE A 191 22.80 -8.14 18.84
CA PHE A 191 23.42 -8.20 17.51
C PHE A 191 24.95 -8.32 17.55
N THR A 192 25.54 -8.46 18.74
CA THR A 192 26.94 -8.85 18.95
C THR A 192 27.06 -10.17 19.75
N ASP A 193 25.95 -10.84 20.06
CA ASP A 193 25.97 -12.10 20.81
C ASP A 193 26.51 -13.24 19.94
N ASP A 194 27.45 -14.02 20.50
CA ASP A 194 28.12 -15.10 19.78
C ASP A 194 27.16 -16.19 19.26
N ASP A 195 26.10 -16.53 20.00
CA ASP A 195 25.13 -17.53 19.54
C ASP A 195 24.23 -17.00 18.40
N PHE A 196 24.15 -15.68 18.25
CA PHE A 196 23.44 -15.02 17.15
C PHE A 196 24.36 -14.74 15.94
N CYS A 197 25.64 -14.43 16.18
CA CYS A 197 26.56 -13.98 15.13
C CYS A 197 27.50 -15.06 14.57
N ASN A 198 27.77 -16.16 15.29
CA ASN A 198 28.75 -17.14 14.82
C ASN A 198 28.21 -18.09 13.73
N ASP A 199 28.91 -18.12 12.60
CA ASP A 199 28.71 -18.99 11.43
C ASP A 199 29.09 -20.47 11.66
N SER A 200 29.33 -20.91 12.90
CA SER A 200 29.81 -22.25 13.22
C SER A 200 28.75 -23.33 12.99
N LEU A 201 28.51 -23.66 11.73
CA LEU A 201 28.34 -25.02 11.26
C LEU A 201 29.77 -25.54 11.07
N ASP A 202 30.30 -26.24 12.06
CA ASP A 202 31.49 -27.07 11.87
C ASP A 202 31.29 -27.90 10.59
N GLY A 203 32.35 -27.96 9.77
CA GLY A 203 32.35 -28.43 8.39
C GLY A 203 32.05 -29.91 8.15
N GLU A 204 31.02 -30.45 8.78
CA GLU A 204 30.39 -31.72 8.43
C GLU A 204 28.94 -31.45 8.05
N SER A 205 28.63 -31.72 6.78
CA SER A 205 27.29 -31.80 6.23
C SER A 205 26.39 -32.70 7.09
N THR A 206 25.69 -32.09 8.05
CA THR A 206 24.70 -32.75 8.92
C THR A 206 23.37 -31.98 8.79
N PRO A 207 22.22 -32.64 8.58
CA PRO A 207 20.99 -31.97 8.21
C PRO A 207 20.27 -31.37 9.42
N GLY A 208 20.24 -30.05 9.51
CA GLY A 208 19.36 -29.29 10.42
C GLY A 208 19.88 -29.12 11.85
N LEU A 209 19.57 -27.97 12.45
CA LEU A 209 19.80 -27.67 13.87
C LEU A 209 18.97 -28.64 14.72
N ASP A 210 19.58 -29.42 15.62
CA ASP A 210 18.80 -30.09 16.68
C ASP A 210 18.31 -29.03 17.68
N PRO A 211 16.99 -28.74 17.76
CA PRO A 211 16.51 -27.61 18.56
C PRO A 211 16.71 -27.84 20.07
N SER A 212 16.65 -29.10 20.52
CA SER A 212 16.87 -29.48 21.92
C SER A 212 18.30 -29.21 22.39
N ALA A 213 19.29 -29.47 21.56
CA ALA A 213 20.70 -29.20 21.87
C ALA A 213 21.08 -27.71 21.73
N ASN A 214 20.28 -26.90 21.01
CA ASN A 214 20.62 -25.53 20.62
C ASN A 214 19.63 -24.47 21.14
N VAL A 215 19.01 -24.70 22.30
CA VAL A 215 18.05 -23.76 22.91
C VAL A 215 18.64 -22.36 23.09
N SER A 216 19.94 -22.23 23.37
CA SER A 216 20.64 -20.94 23.48
C SER A 216 20.54 -20.11 22.19
N LYS A 217 20.77 -20.74 21.03
CA LYS A 217 20.64 -20.10 19.71
C LYS A 217 19.20 -19.67 19.43
N ILE A 218 18.22 -20.50 19.78
CA ILE A 218 16.79 -20.17 19.67
C ILE A 218 16.46 -18.93 20.52
N GLN A 219 16.94 -18.87 21.76
CA GLN A 219 16.73 -17.72 22.65
C GLN A 219 17.38 -16.43 22.10
N ALA A 220 18.54 -16.53 21.46
CA ALA A 220 19.18 -15.40 20.81
C ALA A 220 18.34 -14.86 19.62
N LEU A 221 17.83 -15.76 18.77
CA LEU A 221 16.92 -15.40 17.67
C LEU A 221 15.60 -14.77 18.17
N GLN A 222 15.02 -15.32 19.24
CA GLN A 222 13.85 -14.78 19.91
C GLN A 222 14.10 -13.36 20.43
N ALA A 223 15.26 -13.12 21.06
CA ALA A 223 15.65 -11.79 21.54
C ALA A 223 15.81 -10.80 20.38
N ALA A 224 16.45 -11.22 19.28
CA ALA A 224 16.64 -10.38 18.09
C ALA A 224 15.32 -9.98 17.42
N TYR A 225 14.36 -10.90 17.37
CA TYR A 225 13.00 -10.59 16.94
C TYR A 225 12.32 -9.56 17.86
N MET A 226 12.38 -9.76 19.17
CA MET A 226 11.78 -8.82 20.15
C MET A 226 12.33 -7.40 19.99
N VAL A 227 13.64 -7.24 19.75
CA VAL A 227 14.25 -5.94 19.45
C VAL A 227 13.67 -5.31 18.21
N CYS A 228 13.61 -6.07 17.10
CA CYS A 228 13.04 -5.57 15.85
C CYS A 228 11.58 -5.13 16.03
N LEU A 229 10.85 -5.85 16.88
CA LEU A 229 9.47 -5.56 17.22
C LEU A 229 9.35 -4.28 18.06
N TYR A 230 9.93 -4.18 19.26
CA TYR A 230 9.71 -2.97 20.08
C TYR A 230 10.37 -1.73 19.47
N GLN A 231 11.54 -1.82 18.82
CA GLN A 231 12.11 -0.66 18.10
C GLN A 231 11.26 -0.26 16.88
N GLY A 232 10.46 -1.18 16.33
CA GLY A 232 9.52 -0.90 15.25
C GLY A 232 8.32 -0.04 15.69
N TRP A 233 7.88 -0.16 16.95
CA TRP A 233 6.68 0.50 17.47
C TRP A 233 6.97 1.59 18.51
N GLU A 234 7.89 1.36 19.45
CA GLU A 234 8.31 2.29 20.51
C GLU A 234 9.55 3.11 20.13
N GLY A 235 10.36 2.60 19.19
CA GLY A 235 11.60 3.24 18.79
C GLY A 235 11.39 4.56 18.04
N THR A 236 12.46 5.38 17.99
CA THR A 236 12.45 6.62 17.19
C THR A 236 12.35 6.32 15.69
N GLU A 237 12.02 7.31 14.86
CA GLU A 237 12.00 7.13 13.40
C GLU A 237 13.35 6.68 12.81
N THR A 238 14.47 7.03 13.47
CA THR A 238 15.80 6.54 13.08
C THR A 238 15.96 5.05 13.39
N SER A 239 15.54 4.60 14.60
CA SER A 239 15.52 3.19 14.98
C SER A 239 14.62 2.38 14.05
N LYS A 240 13.39 2.85 13.79
CA LYS A 240 12.45 2.20 12.86
C LYS A 240 13.04 1.99 11.47
N ARG A 241 13.74 3.00 10.92
CA ARG A 241 14.44 2.88 9.63
C ARG A 241 15.58 1.88 9.69
N ARG A 242 16.37 1.89 10.77
CA ARG A 242 17.49 0.95 10.97
C ARG A 242 17.03 -0.49 11.08
N ILE A 243 15.98 -0.76 11.86
CA ILE A 243 15.37 -2.09 11.97
C ILE A 243 14.93 -2.58 10.60
N ARG A 244 14.12 -1.77 9.89
CA ARG A 244 13.60 -2.17 8.58
C ARG A 244 14.70 -2.39 7.56
N ARG A 245 15.78 -1.60 7.55
CA ARG A 245 16.82 -1.68 6.50
C ARG A 245 17.92 -2.71 6.77
N PHE A 246 18.29 -2.90 8.04
CA PHE A 246 19.50 -3.64 8.41
C PHE A 246 19.21 -4.79 9.38
N ARG A 247 18.78 -4.48 10.61
CA ARG A 247 18.68 -5.50 11.68
C ARG A 247 17.73 -6.64 11.34
N PHE A 248 16.57 -6.34 10.77
CA PHE A 248 15.60 -7.39 10.43
C PHE A 248 16.09 -8.29 9.28
N SER A 249 16.91 -7.78 8.36
CA SER A 249 17.53 -8.62 7.32
C SER A 249 18.50 -9.64 7.94
N THR A 250 19.25 -9.27 8.98
CA THR A 250 20.09 -10.20 9.74
C THR A 250 19.25 -11.28 10.42
N VAL A 251 18.12 -10.92 11.04
CA VAL A 251 17.19 -11.90 11.64
C VAL A 251 16.70 -12.92 10.62
N ILE A 252 16.37 -12.49 9.40
CA ILE A 252 15.95 -13.40 8.32
C ILE A 252 17.10 -14.33 7.89
N SER A 253 18.32 -13.82 7.74
CA SER A 253 19.49 -14.65 7.42
C SER A 253 19.67 -15.73 8.47
N MET A 254 19.67 -15.36 9.76
CA MET A 254 19.81 -16.34 10.85
C MET A 254 18.68 -17.37 10.87
N ALA A 255 17.45 -16.97 10.54
CA ALA A 255 16.34 -17.92 10.44
C ALA A 255 16.57 -18.97 9.34
N ARG A 256 17.18 -18.59 8.22
CA ARG A 256 17.56 -19.52 7.15
C ARG A 256 18.68 -20.46 7.60
N ASP A 257 19.68 -19.93 8.28
CA ASP A 257 20.82 -20.71 8.80
C ASP A 257 20.38 -21.72 9.86
N PHE A 258 19.35 -21.39 10.65
CA PHE A 258 18.75 -22.30 11.63
C PHE A 258 17.82 -23.35 11.00
N GLY A 259 17.69 -23.38 9.68
CA GLY A 259 16.98 -24.43 8.95
C GLY A 259 15.46 -24.25 8.95
N ILE A 260 14.97 -23.04 8.64
CA ILE A 260 13.53 -22.77 8.45
C ILE A 260 12.83 -23.78 7.54
N MET A 261 13.52 -24.28 6.51
CA MET A 261 12.95 -25.26 5.57
C MET A 261 12.73 -26.66 6.18
N SER A 262 13.45 -27.00 7.26
CA SER A 262 13.52 -28.34 7.84
C SER A 262 12.85 -28.46 9.21
N ALA A 263 12.31 -27.38 9.79
CA ALA A 263 11.68 -27.42 11.11
C ALA A 263 10.39 -28.25 11.08
N ARG A 264 10.38 -29.38 11.79
CA ARG A 264 9.26 -30.34 11.82
C ARG A 264 9.07 -30.91 13.21
N HIS A 265 7.82 -31.23 13.55
CA HIS A 265 7.49 -32.03 14.73
C HIS A 265 7.73 -33.52 14.48
N PRO A 266 8.21 -34.27 15.47
CA PRO A 266 8.19 -35.73 15.42
C PRO A 266 6.74 -36.26 15.51
N ASP A 267 6.51 -37.46 14.99
CA ASP A 267 5.22 -38.14 15.15
C ASP A 267 5.09 -38.65 16.60
N CYS A 268 4.21 -38.02 17.38
CA CYS A 268 4.05 -38.36 18.79
C CYS A 268 3.22 -39.63 19.02
N LEU A 269 2.69 -40.28 17.96
CA LEU A 269 1.92 -41.52 18.07
C LEU A 269 2.78 -42.78 18.20
N HIS A 270 4.07 -42.70 17.85
CA HIS A 270 4.94 -43.88 17.69
C HIS A 270 6.19 -43.89 18.58
N GLU A 271 6.47 -42.81 19.31
CA GLU A 271 7.69 -42.65 20.12
C GLU A 271 7.37 -42.20 21.56
N SER A 272 8.32 -42.41 22.49
CA SER A 272 8.24 -41.84 23.84
C SER A 272 8.24 -40.31 23.77
N PHE A 273 7.22 -39.67 24.33
CA PHE A 273 7.04 -38.23 24.23
C PHE A 273 8.14 -37.44 24.97
N ASP A 274 9.05 -36.81 24.21
CA ASP A 274 10.02 -35.86 24.73
C ASP A 274 9.43 -34.45 24.78
N TRP A 275 8.92 -34.05 25.95
CA TRP A 275 8.29 -32.73 26.14
C TRP A 275 9.28 -31.57 25.93
N LYS A 276 10.54 -31.72 26.35
CA LYS A 276 11.55 -30.66 26.18
C LYS A 276 11.96 -30.51 24.71
N GLY A 277 12.14 -31.64 24.02
CA GLY A 277 12.40 -31.67 22.58
C GLY A 277 11.24 -31.11 21.77
N PHE A 278 9.99 -31.42 22.13
CA PHE A 278 8.79 -30.81 21.55
C PHE A 278 8.79 -29.29 21.78
N ALA A 279 8.94 -28.84 23.03
CA ALA A 279 8.93 -27.42 23.36
C ALA A 279 10.00 -26.63 22.61
N ALA A 280 11.21 -27.17 22.44
CA ALA A 280 12.27 -26.52 21.66
C ALA A 280 11.90 -26.41 20.17
N ARG A 281 11.36 -27.47 19.56
CA ARG A 281 10.92 -27.49 18.15
C ARG A 281 9.74 -26.56 17.90
N GLU A 282 8.75 -26.57 18.79
CA GLU A 282 7.57 -25.71 18.68
C GLU A 282 7.92 -24.23 18.84
N GLN A 283 8.83 -23.88 19.77
CA GLN A 283 9.37 -22.53 19.87
C GLN A 283 10.08 -22.08 18.59
N LEU A 284 10.85 -22.98 17.95
CA LEU A 284 11.53 -22.72 16.67
C LEU A 284 10.53 -22.49 15.52
N ILE A 285 9.50 -23.32 15.40
CA ILE A 285 8.45 -23.17 14.39
C ILE A 285 7.68 -21.86 14.59
N ARG A 286 7.30 -21.55 15.83
CA ARG A 286 6.58 -20.31 16.16
C ARG A 286 7.44 -19.07 15.91
N ILE A 287 8.73 -19.05 16.27
CA ILE A 287 9.58 -17.88 15.97
C ILE A 287 9.73 -17.68 14.45
N PHE A 288 9.86 -18.75 13.66
CA PHE A 288 9.88 -18.64 12.19
C PHE A 288 8.57 -18.09 11.62
N LEU A 289 7.41 -18.54 12.13
CA LEU A 289 6.11 -17.95 11.77
C LEU A 289 6.03 -16.47 12.14
N TRP A 290 6.52 -16.07 13.31
CA TRP A 290 6.50 -14.67 13.74
C TRP A 290 7.47 -13.78 12.96
N ILE A 291 8.65 -14.29 12.58
CA ILE A 291 9.57 -13.61 11.64
C ILE A 291 8.88 -13.43 10.28
N TYR A 292 8.25 -14.48 9.76
CA TYR A 292 7.47 -14.40 8.53
C TYR A 292 6.34 -13.36 8.61
N LEU A 293 5.59 -13.35 9.71
CA LEU A 293 4.51 -12.38 9.96
C LEU A 293 5.03 -10.94 10.05
N LEU A 294 6.19 -10.70 10.67
CA LEU A 294 6.78 -9.37 10.74
C LEU A 294 7.30 -8.88 9.37
N ASP A 295 7.87 -9.78 8.56
CA ASP A 295 8.22 -9.48 7.17
C ASP A 295 6.97 -9.06 6.37
N HIS A 296 5.88 -9.79 6.53
CA HIS A 296 4.61 -9.48 5.88
C HIS A 296 3.95 -8.22 6.43
N ALA A 297 4.11 -7.90 7.71
CA ALA A 297 3.68 -6.62 8.26
C ALA A 297 4.40 -5.46 7.57
N PHE A 298 5.69 -5.59 7.25
CA PHE A 298 6.40 -4.57 6.45
C PHE A 298 5.89 -4.49 5.00
N VAL A 299 5.44 -5.60 4.41
CA VAL A 299 4.74 -5.58 3.12
C VAL A 299 3.43 -4.78 3.24
N ILE A 300 2.59 -5.15 4.21
CA ILE A 300 1.24 -4.60 4.39
C ILE A 300 1.26 -3.13 4.80
N PHE A 301 2.14 -2.72 5.72
CA PHE A 301 2.11 -1.38 6.32
C PHE A 301 3.18 -0.44 5.77
N ASN A 302 4.25 -0.96 5.17
CA ASN A 302 5.34 -0.14 4.62
C ASN A 302 5.55 -0.33 3.12
N ASN A 303 4.76 -1.18 2.44
CA ASN A 303 4.86 -1.44 1.01
C ASN A 303 6.30 -1.84 0.59
N LEU A 304 6.97 -2.62 1.45
CA LEU A 304 8.28 -3.19 1.16
C LEU A 304 8.10 -4.55 0.46
N PRO A 305 9.02 -4.94 -0.43
CA PRO A 305 9.00 -6.28 -1.01
C PRO A 305 9.19 -7.33 0.09
N PRO A 306 8.42 -8.44 0.07
CA PRO A 306 8.63 -9.55 1.00
C PRO A 306 10.05 -10.09 0.81
N ARG A 307 10.76 -10.25 1.93
CA ARG A 307 12.12 -10.83 1.96
C ARG A 307 12.08 -12.33 2.16
N MET A 308 10.97 -12.82 2.71
CA MET A 308 10.68 -14.23 2.83
C MET A 308 9.68 -14.67 1.76
N VAL A 309 9.93 -15.81 1.12
CA VAL A 309 9.08 -16.34 0.06
C VAL A 309 8.32 -17.57 0.56
N ILE A 310 7.03 -17.68 0.22
CA ILE A 310 6.19 -18.82 0.62
C ILE A 310 6.82 -20.17 0.24
N LYS A 311 7.56 -20.23 -0.87
CA LYS A 311 8.25 -21.45 -1.34
C LYS A 311 9.33 -21.97 -0.38
N GLU A 312 9.91 -21.12 0.48
CA GLU A 312 10.92 -21.51 1.47
C GLU A 312 10.28 -21.99 2.79
N MET A 313 8.97 -21.77 2.98
CA MET A 313 8.23 -22.11 4.20
C MET A 313 7.79 -23.58 4.20
N THR A 314 8.75 -24.51 4.07
CA THR A 314 8.50 -25.97 4.04
C THR A 314 8.51 -26.62 5.44
N MET A 315 8.52 -25.81 6.51
CA MET A 315 8.32 -26.29 7.87
C MET A 315 6.89 -26.77 8.14
N HIS A 316 6.71 -27.48 9.25
CA HIS A 316 5.40 -27.73 9.85
C HIS A 316 4.75 -26.43 10.37
N LEU A 317 3.45 -26.49 10.63
CA LEU A 317 2.67 -25.42 11.24
C LEU A 317 2.78 -25.45 12.77
N ALA A 318 2.39 -24.37 13.45
CA ALA A 318 2.34 -24.36 14.91
C ALA A 318 1.27 -25.35 15.43
N SER A 319 1.57 -25.99 16.56
CA SER A 319 0.61 -26.83 17.28
C SER A 319 -0.47 -25.97 17.97
N PRO A 320 -1.63 -26.54 18.34
CA PRO A 320 -2.69 -25.82 19.05
C PRO A 320 -2.23 -25.19 20.35
N GLU A 321 -2.92 -24.13 20.77
CA GLU A 321 -2.59 -23.41 22.00
C GLU A 321 -2.66 -24.31 23.24
N ALA A 322 -3.59 -25.26 23.31
CA ALA A 322 -3.67 -26.22 24.41
C ALA A 322 -2.38 -27.03 24.61
N ALA A 323 -1.74 -27.45 23.52
CA ALA A 323 -0.49 -28.20 23.57
C ALA A 323 0.69 -27.30 23.97
N PHE A 324 0.77 -26.09 23.40
CA PHE A 324 1.87 -25.15 23.69
C PHE A 324 1.74 -24.46 25.06
N GLN A 325 0.53 -24.38 25.61
CA GLN A 325 0.28 -23.78 26.92
C GLN A 325 0.14 -24.83 28.04
N ALA A 326 0.37 -26.11 27.72
CA ALA A 326 0.34 -27.21 28.66
C ALA A 326 1.35 -26.99 29.80
N THR A 327 0.94 -27.34 31.01
CA THR A 327 1.72 -27.18 32.24
C THR A 327 2.49 -28.43 32.63
N SER A 328 2.13 -29.57 32.03
CA SER A 328 2.81 -30.84 32.23
C SER A 328 3.03 -31.58 30.91
N SER A 329 3.98 -32.52 30.93
CA SER A 329 4.26 -33.42 29.82
C SER A 329 3.01 -34.24 29.43
N ASP A 330 2.27 -34.76 30.40
CA ASP A 330 1.07 -35.59 30.16
C ASP A 330 -0.07 -34.80 29.54
N GLU A 331 -0.26 -33.54 29.97
CA GLU A 331 -1.23 -32.63 29.38
C GLU A 331 -0.87 -32.34 27.92
N CYS A 332 0.39 -31.98 27.66
CA CYS A 332 0.87 -31.68 26.32
C CYS A 332 0.69 -32.88 25.37
N PHE A 333 1.09 -34.08 25.82
CA PHE A 333 0.93 -35.32 25.05
C PHE A 333 -0.53 -35.60 24.71
N ARG A 334 -1.44 -35.47 25.67
CA ARG A 334 -2.87 -35.74 25.48
C ARG A 334 -3.51 -34.80 24.45
N GLU A 335 -3.17 -33.51 24.49
CA GLU A 335 -3.65 -32.52 23.53
C GLU A 335 -3.11 -32.79 22.12
N LEU A 336 -1.80 -33.07 22.00
CA LEU A 336 -1.17 -33.42 20.73
C LEU A 336 -1.73 -34.72 20.14
N TYR A 337 -1.87 -35.76 20.96
CA TYR A 337 -2.44 -37.04 20.54
C TYR A 337 -3.85 -36.85 19.99
N THR A 338 -4.68 -36.08 20.72
CA THR A 338 -6.07 -35.81 20.34
C THR A 338 -6.13 -35.04 19.02
N TRP A 339 -5.31 -33.99 18.85
CA TRP A 339 -5.27 -33.17 17.65
C TRP A 339 -4.75 -33.95 16.43
N GLN A 340 -3.63 -34.66 16.56
CA GLN A 340 -3.05 -35.44 15.46
C GLN A 340 -3.91 -36.65 15.05
N SER A 341 -4.73 -37.19 15.97
CA SER A 341 -5.66 -38.28 15.67
C SER A 341 -6.85 -37.86 14.81
N ARG A 342 -7.18 -36.56 14.73
CA ARG A 342 -8.32 -36.05 13.94
C ARG A 342 -8.07 -36.08 12.43
N SER A 343 -6.81 -35.94 12.00
CA SER A 343 -6.47 -35.96 10.57
C SER A 343 -5.01 -36.34 10.34
N ALA A 344 -4.78 -37.30 9.44
CA ALA A 344 -3.43 -37.65 9.01
C ALA A 344 -2.71 -36.48 8.31
N LEU A 345 -3.46 -35.56 7.69
CA LEU A 345 -2.91 -34.40 6.98
C LEU A 345 -2.19 -33.43 7.92
N ILE A 346 -2.69 -33.26 9.15
CA ILE A 346 -2.10 -32.37 10.18
C ILE A 346 -0.65 -32.76 10.49
N ARG A 347 -0.32 -34.05 10.39
CA ARG A 347 1.00 -34.58 10.79
C ARG A 347 2.12 -34.25 9.83
N SER A 348 1.82 -34.08 8.54
CA SER A 348 2.85 -33.99 7.49
C SER A 348 2.76 -32.74 6.64
N ILE A 349 1.63 -32.03 6.66
CA ILE A 349 1.43 -30.85 5.82
C ILE A 349 2.34 -29.70 6.25
N THR A 350 2.97 -29.09 5.26
CA THR A 350 3.83 -27.91 5.44
C THR A 350 3.03 -26.63 5.30
N PHE A 351 3.55 -25.53 5.85
CA PHE A 351 2.94 -24.20 5.69
C PHE A 351 2.75 -23.83 4.21
N ARG A 352 3.77 -24.08 3.38
CA ARG A 352 3.71 -23.91 1.94
C ARG A 352 2.53 -24.66 1.31
N GLU A 353 2.39 -25.95 1.62
CA GLU A 353 1.30 -26.78 1.07
C GLU A 353 -0.08 -26.29 1.51
N VAL A 354 -0.23 -25.78 2.74
CA VAL A 354 -1.48 -25.16 3.19
C VAL A 354 -1.83 -23.97 2.29
N VAL A 355 -0.89 -23.03 2.07
CA VAL A 355 -1.12 -21.86 1.20
C VAL A 355 -1.42 -22.29 -0.24
N GLU A 356 -0.71 -23.29 -0.77
CA GLU A 356 -0.97 -23.84 -2.11
C GLU A 356 -2.36 -24.49 -2.21
N ASN A 357 -2.85 -25.15 -1.16
CA ASN A 357 -4.22 -25.69 -1.12
C ASN A 357 -5.28 -24.60 -1.08
N PHE A 358 -5.07 -23.52 -0.32
CA PHE A 358 -5.98 -22.36 -0.34
C PHE A 358 -6.10 -21.77 -1.76
N CYS A 359 -5.02 -21.76 -2.55
CA CYS A 359 -5.03 -21.23 -3.91
C CYS A 359 -5.82 -22.07 -4.95
N ARG A 360 -6.23 -23.31 -4.59
CA ARG A 360 -6.99 -24.20 -5.50
C ARG A 360 -8.43 -23.72 -5.66
N SER A 361 -9.04 -24.01 -6.81
CA SER A 361 -10.43 -23.60 -7.12
C SER A 361 -11.47 -24.06 -6.10
N SER A 362 -11.21 -25.17 -5.42
CA SER A 362 -12.01 -25.66 -4.29
C SER A 362 -11.16 -26.55 -3.39
N ILE A 363 -11.54 -26.61 -2.12
CA ILE A 363 -11.02 -27.57 -1.14
C ILE A 363 -12.15 -28.50 -0.69
N THR A 364 -11.82 -29.75 -0.38
CA THR A 364 -12.83 -30.73 0.08
C THR A 364 -13.29 -30.39 1.50
N GLY A 365 -14.51 -30.80 1.89
CA GLY A 365 -15.02 -30.56 3.25
C GLY A 365 -14.09 -31.11 4.35
N ALA A 366 -13.47 -32.28 4.13
CA ALA A 366 -12.47 -32.83 5.06
C ALA A 366 -11.20 -31.96 5.16
N THR A 367 -10.76 -31.35 4.05
CA THR A 367 -9.62 -30.42 4.04
C THR A 367 -9.97 -29.11 4.73
N GLN A 368 -11.17 -28.57 4.48
CA GLN A 368 -11.67 -27.37 5.15
C GLN A 368 -11.71 -27.56 6.67
N GLN A 369 -12.27 -28.68 7.14
CA GLN A 369 -12.30 -29.02 8.56
C GLN A 369 -10.89 -29.14 9.16
N CYS A 370 -10.00 -29.83 8.45
CA CYS A 370 -8.61 -29.98 8.85
C CYS A 370 -7.89 -28.64 8.96
N PHE A 371 -8.15 -27.70 8.05
CA PHE A 371 -7.52 -26.37 8.05
C PHE A 371 -8.11 -25.45 9.12
N ALA A 372 -9.41 -25.59 9.43
CA ALA A 372 -10.03 -24.87 10.54
C ALA A 372 -9.39 -25.28 11.88
N ASP A 373 -9.06 -26.57 12.04
CA ASP A 373 -8.39 -27.10 13.23
C ASP A 373 -6.88 -26.75 13.32
N LEU A 374 -6.33 -25.99 12.37
CA LEU A 374 -4.96 -25.45 12.49
C LEU A 374 -4.89 -24.25 13.46
N GLY A 375 -6.02 -23.60 13.74
CA GLY A 375 -6.09 -22.53 14.73
C GLY A 375 -5.66 -21.14 14.24
N PRO A 376 -5.80 -20.13 15.12
CA PRO A 376 -5.78 -18.71 14.72
C PRO A 376 -4.41 -18.21 14.28
N LEU A 377 -3.31 -18.68 14.90
CA LEU A 377 -1.94 -18.27 14.51
C LEU A 377 -1.62 -18.72 13.08
N ASN A 378 -1.92 -19.98 12.76
CA ASN A 378 -1.68 -20.53 11.43
C ASN A 378 -2.57 -19.86 10.38
N LEU A 379 -3.85 -19.67 10.66
CA LEU A 379 -4.78 -18.96 9.76
C LEU A 379 -4.38 -17.49 9.55
N PHE A 380 -3.84 -16.83 10.57
CA PHE A 380 -3.30 -15.47 10.48
C PHE A 380 -2.05 -15.40 9.57
N ALA A 381 -1.15 -16.38 9.70
CA ALA A 381 0.01 -16.49 8.82
C ALA A 381 -0.39 -16.77 7.36
N VAL A 382 -1.42 -17.60 7.14
CA VAL A 382 -1.96 -17.88 5.80
C VAL A 382 -2.58 -16.62 5.17
N VAL A 383 -3.43 -15.87 5.88
CA VAL A 383 -4.01 -14.63 5.30
C VAL A 383 -2.93 -13.58 5.03
N SER A 384 -1.90 -13.53 5.86
CA SER A 384 -0.73 -12.67 5.62
C SER A 384 0.01 -13.06 4.33
N ALA A 385 0.13 -14.36 4.03
CA ALA A 385 0.70 -14.85 2.77
C ALA A 385 -0.03 -14.31 1.53
N PHE A 386 -1.35 -14.12 1.61
CA PHE A 386 -2.12 -13.56 0.49
C PHE A 386 -1.70 -12.13 0.19
N HIS A 387 -1.35 -11.32 1.20
CA HIS A 387 -0.82 -9.96 0.98
C HIS A 387 0.52 -9.97 0.25
N ALA A 388 1.39 -10.96 0.47
CA ALA A 388 2.61 -11.10 -0.34
C ALA A 388 2.32 -11.56 -1.77
N LEU A 389 1.36 -12.48 -1.98
CA LEU A 389 0.92 -12.86 -3.33
C LEU A 389 0.33 -11.65 -4.09
N ILE A 390 -0.47 -10.83 -3.40
CA ILE A 390 -1.02 -9.57 -3.91
C ILE A 390 0.11 -8.60 -4.27
N PHE A 391 1.08 -8.40 -3.38
CA PHE A 391 2.23 -7.54 -3.65
C PHE A 391 3.04 -8.03 -4.85
N GLN A 392 3.30 -9.34 -4.94
CA GLN A 392 3.98 -9.94 -6.07
C GLN A 392 3.19 -9.69 -7.36
N HIS A 393 1.87 -9.89 -7.35
CA HIS A 393 1.03 -9.62 -8.51
C HIS A 393 1.06 -8.14 -8.94
N GLN A 394 0.95 -7.20 -7.99
CA GLN A 394 1.02 -5.76 -8.26
C GLN A 394 2.35 -5.32 -8.90
N ASN A 395 3.42 -6.08 -8.67
CA ASN A 395 4.78 -5.74 -9.12
C ASN A 395 5.34 -6.71 -10.17
N SER A 396 4.60 -7.74 -10.58
CA SER A 396 5.02 -8.75 -11.56
C SER A 396 4.30 -8.58 -12.89
N PHE A 397 4.92 -9.06 -13.97
CA PHE A 397 4.33 -9.10 -15.32
C PHE A 397 3.42 -10.32 -15.55
N GLY A 398 2.80 -10.86 -14.49
CA GLY A 398 1.99 -12.09 -14.53
C GLY A 398 0.64 -11.90 -15.23
N GLY A 399 0.12 -12.96 -15.86
CA GLY A 399 -1.24 -12.99 -16.43
C GLY A 399 -2.34 -13.21 -15.37
N ASN A 400 -3.60 -13.06 -15.79
CA ASN A 400 -4.81 -13.13 -14.94
C ASN A 400 -4.91 -14.40 -14.05
N ASP A 401 -4.26 -15.50 -14.43
CA ASP A 401 -4.29 -16.78 -13.70
C ASP A 401 -3.74 -16.68 -12.26
N GLN A 402 -2.76 -15.80 -12.02
CA GLN A 402 -2.20 -15.60 -10.67
C GLN A 402 -3.20 -14.88 -9.74
N LEU A 403 -4.00 -13.96 -10.28
CA LEU A 403 -5.02 -13.24 -9.51
C LEU A 403 -6.19 -14.16 -9.15
N GLN A 404 -6.55 -15.08 -10.04
CA GLN A 404 -7.58 -16.10 -9.78
C GLN A 404 -7.18 -17.02 -8.62
N ALA A 405 -5.91 -17.40 -8.52
CA ALA A 405 -5.40 -18.19 -7.39
C ALA A 405 -5.57 -17.45 -6.05
N VAL A 406 -5.34 -16.13 -6.02
CA VAL A 406 -5.56 -15.31 -4.82
C VAL A 406 -7.04 -15.17 -4.49
N TYR A 407 -7.92 -15.03 -5.49
CA TYR A 407 -9.37 -15.06 -5.26
C TYR A 407 -9.85 -16.36 -4.63
N ASN A 408 -9.38 -17.49 -5.17
CA ASN A 408 -9.67 -18.81 -4.61
C ASN A 408 -9.18 -18.88 -3.15
N ALA A 409 -7.97 -18.40 -2.89
CA ALA A 409 -7.39 -18.37 -1.55
C ALA A 409 -8.22 -17.56 -0.56
N LEU A 410 -8.71 -16.38 -0.96
CA LEU A 410 -9.58 -15.55 -0.13
C LEU A 410 -10.93 -16.22 0.16
N ASN A 411 -11.55 -16.85 -0.84
CA ASN A 411 -12.85 -17.53 -0.67
C ASN A 411 -12.71 -18.77 0.22
N ASN A 412 -11.70 -19.60 -0.04
CA ASN A 412 -11.41 -20.79 0.75
C ASN A 412 -11.05 -20.42 2.20
N TRP A 413 -10.26 -19.36 2.41
CA TRP A 413 -9.93 -18.87 3.74
C TRP A 413 -11.16 -18.38 4.50
N LYS A 414 -12.08 -17.67 3.83
CA LYS A 414 -13.35 -17.25 4.45
C LYS A 414 -14.14 -18.46 4.95
N SER A 415 -14.31 -19.48 4.10
CA SER A 415 -15.02 -20.72 4.44
C SER A 415 -14.36 -21.45 5.63
N VAL A 416 -13.04 -21.58 5.62
CA VAL A 416 -12.28 -22.19 6.73
C VAL A 416 -12.39 -21.37 8.01
N TRP A 417 -12.35 -20.03 7.91
CA TRP A 417 -12.48 -19.16 9.07
C TRP A 417 -13.88 -19.19 9.68
N GLU A 418 -14.92 -19.31 8.86
CA GLU A 418 -16.30 -19.52 9.31
C GLU A 418 -16.41 -20.83 10.11
N THR A 419 -15.88 -21.95 9.58
CA THR A 419 -15.80 -23.22 10.33
C THR A 419 -14.98 -23.09 11.62
N TYR A 420 -13.83 -22.41 11.59
CA TYR A 420 -13.05 -22.13 12.80
C TYR A 420 -13.87 -21.34 13.83
N SER A 421 -14.59 -20.31 13.38
CA SER A 421 -15.40 -19.45 14.24
C SER A 421 -16.54 -20.22 14.90
N ASP A 422 -17.22 -21.08 14.14
CA ASP A 422 -18.39 -21.82 14.63
C ASP A 422 -18.00 -22.99 15.55
N GLU A 423 -16.91 -23.71 15.24
CA GLU A 423 -16.60 -24.98 15.91
C GLU A 423 -15.44 -24.91 16.91
N PHE A 424 -14.47 -24.01 16.69
CA PHE A 424 -13.19 -24.04 17.41
C PHE A 424 -12.84 -22.74 18.16
N SER A 425 -13.55 -21.63 17.90
CA SER A 425 -13.17 -20.31 18.42
C SER A 425 -13.64 -20.00 19.85
N LEU A 426 -14.40 -20.92 20.45
CA LEU A 426 -15.00 -20.74 21.78
C LEU A 426 -14.48 -21.75 22.81
N SER A 427 -13.65 -22.72 22.41
CA SER A 427 -13.22 -23.82 23.29
C SER A 427 -11.87 -24.41 22.85
N PRO A 428 -11.26 -25.30 23.68
CA PRO A 428 -10.03 -25.99 23.32
C PRO A 428 -10.15 -26.76 21.99
N PRO A 429 -9.05 -26.91 21.23
CA PRO A 429 -7.66 -26.73 21.68
C PRO A 429 -7.05 -25.36 21.35
N HIS A 430 -7.82 -24.42 20.77
CA HIS A 430 -7.29 -23.14 20.29
C HIS A 430 -7.62 -21.96 21.19
N VAL A 431 -8.69 -22.06 22.00
CA VAL A 431 -9.09 -21.05 22.99
C VAL A 431 -9.08 -21.69 24.37
N MET A 432 -8.17 -21.22 25.23
CA MET A 432 -7.95 -21.79 26.55
C MET A 432 -8.63 -21.02 27.68
N VAL A 433 -9.21 -19.84 27.37
CA VAL A 433 -9.89 -18.96 28.34
C VAL A 433 -11.08 -18.28 27.68
N ASP A 434 -12.20 -18.20 28.40
CA ASP A 434 -13.37 -17.45 27.98
C ASP A 434 -13.09 -15.93 27.99
N LYS A 435 -13.43 -15.26 26.89
CA LYS A 435 -13.28 -13.80 26.72
C LYS A 435 -14.05 -13.00 27.77
N HIS A 436 -15.14 -13.53 28.31
CA HIS A 436 -15.98 -12.84 29.29
C HIS A 436 -15.54 -13.07 30.74
N ASN A 437 -14.62 -14.02 30.99
CA ASN A 437 -14.22 -14.42 32.34
C ASN A 437 -12.70 -14.69 32.43
N VAL A 438 -11.90 -13.70 32.05
CA VAL A 438 -10.42 -13.78 32.11
C VAL A 438 -9.91 -13.30 33.47
N THR A 439 -9.29 -14.19 34.23
CA THR A 439 -8.60 -13.83 35.48
C THR A 439 -7.17 -13.31 35.19
N PRO A 440 -6.56 -12.53 36.10
CA PRO A 440 -5.17 -12.10 35.92
C PRO A 440 -4.17 -13.24 35.70
N ASP A 441 -4.41 -14.41 36.30
CA ASP A 441 -3.54 -15.58 36.19
C ASP A 441 -3.70 -16.33 34.84
N ASP A 442 -4.85 -16.18 34.18
CA ASP A 442 -5.16 -16.80 32.89
C ASP A 442 -4.96 -15.85 31.70
N LEU A 443 -4.66 -14.57 31.94
CA LEU A 443 -4.47 -13.55 30.89
C LEU A 443 -3.46 -13.97 29.80
N TRP A 444 -2.45 -14.77 30.16
CA TRP A 444 -1.43 -15.25 29.21
C TRP A 444 -1.93 -16.34 28.25
N ARG A 445 -3.07 -16.97 28.54
CA ARG A 445 -3.67 -18.07 27.75
C ARG A 445 -4.70 -17.58 26.73
N ARG A 446 -5.02 -16.29 26.72
CA ARG A 446 -5.94 -15.69 25.76
C ARG A 446 -5.34 -15.69 24.34
N ILE A 447 -6.21 -15.55 23.34
CA ILE A 447 -5.78 -15.23 21.98
C ILE A 447 -5.47 -13.73 21.90
N GLY A 448 -4.27 -13.38 21.43
CA GLY A 448 -3.88 -11.99 21.17
C GLY A 448 -4.50 -11.41 19.89
N PHE A 449 -3.81 -10.43 19.31
CA PHE A 449 -4.36 -9.65 18.21
C PHE A 449 -4.67 -10.45 16.92
N MET A 450 -4.09 -11.64 16.74
CA MET A 450 -4.38 -12.51 15.58
C MET A 450 -5.87 -12.91 15.47
N ARG A 451 -6.66 -12.76 16.53
CA ARG A 451 -8.13 -12.87 16.47
C ARG A 451 -8.76 -11.88 15.47
N HIS A 452 -8.08 -10.79 15.14
CA HIS A 452 -8.49 -9.78 14.15
C HIS A 452 -8.10 -10.14 12.71
N SER A 453 -7.70 -11.39 12.44
CA SER A 453 -7.44 -11.90 11.09
C SER A 453 -8.53 -11.57 10.05
N PRO A 454 -9.84 -11.52 10.38
CA PRO A 454 -10.86 -11.09 9.43
C PRO A 454 -10.64 -9.68 8.85
N GLU A 455 -10.07 -8.74 9.62
CA GLU A 455 -9.73 -7.40 9.10
C GLU A 455 -8.58 -7.48 8.08
N TYR A 456 -7.59 -8.35 8.30
CA TYR A 456 -6.51 -8.58 7.33
C TYR A 456 -7.02 -9.27 6.07
N TRP A 457 -7.97 -10.21 6.19
CA TRP A 457 -8.66 -10.82 5.06
C TRP A 457 -9.45 -9.79 4.26
N LEU A 458 -10.20 -8.92 4.95
CA LEU A 458 -10.99 -7.87 4.32
C LEU A 458 -10.08 -6.89 3.57
N LEU A 459 -8.94 -6.51 4.18
CA LEU A 459 -7.94 -5.69 3.52
C LEU A 459 -7.38 -6.38 2.27
N ALA A 460 -7.02 -7.66 2.35
CA ALA A 460 -6.54 -8.43 1.19
C ALA A 460 -7.59 -8.48 0.09
N LYS A 461 -8.85 -8.74 0.43
CA LYS A 461 -9.97 -8.75 -0.50
C LYS A 461 -10.14 -7.39 -1.18
N LEU A 462 -10.12 -6.29 -0.44
CA LEU A 462 -10.18 -4.94 -1.03
C LEU A 462 -8.98 -4.63 -1.94
N LEU A 463 -7.78 -5.10 -1.58
CA LEU A 463 -6.59 -4.93 -2.43
C LEU A 463 -6.71 -5.73 -3.72
N VAL A 464 -7.17 -6.98 -3.65
CA VAL A 464 -7.45 -7.81 -4.83
C VAL A 464 -8.56 -7.20 -5.66
N ASP A 465 -9.69 -6.84 -5.07
CA ASP A 465 -10.80 -6.20 -5.78
C ASP A 465 -10.37 -4.90 -6.44
N ARG A 466 -9.45 -4.12 -5.83
CA ARG A 466 -8.85 -2.94 -6.48
C ARG A 466 -7.95 -3.28 -7.66
N ILE A 467 -7.25 -4.41 -7.63
CA ILE A 467 -6.37 -4.88 -8.72
C ILE A 467 -7.18 -5.48 -9.87
N SER A 468 -8.20 -6.26 -9.53
CA SER A 468 -9.09 -6.97 -10.45
C SER A 468 -10.17 -6.06 -11.01
N SER A 469 -10.57 -5.04 -10.25
CA SER A 469 -11.24 -3.91 -10.84
C SER A 469 -10.27 -3.37 -11.89
N PRO A 470 -10.66 -3.29 -13.18
CA PRO A 470 -10.00 -2.34 -14.05
C PRO A 470 -9.92 -1.06 -13.24
N MET A 471 -8.69 -0.60 -13.00
CA MET A 471 -8.35 0.58 -12.23
C MET A 471 -9.51 1.55 -12.40
N ILE A 472 -10.22 1.86 -11.32
CA ILE A 472 -11.40 2.72 -11.32
C ILE A 472 -11.10 3.98 -12.18
N THR A 473 -11.28 3.90 -13.51
CA THR A 473 -12.36 4.59 -14.17
C THR A 473 -13.54 4.24 -13.31
N LEU A 474 -13.92 5.23 -12.52
CA LEU A 474 -15.11 5.23 -11.72
C LEU A 474 -16.17 4.38 -12.43
N PRO A 475 -16.76 3.37 -11.74
CA PRO A 475 -17.80 2.58 -12.38
C PRO A 475 -18.73 3.58 -13.04
N SER A 476 -19.09 3.32 -14.29
CA SER A 476 -20.29 3.88 -14.90
C SER A 476 -21.50 3.40 -14.08
N SER A 477 -21.58 3.76 -12.79
CA SER A 477 -22.87 4.04 -12.21
C SER A 477 -23.33 5.31 -12.92
N SER A 478 -24.58 5.29 -13.35
CA SER A 478 -25.29 6.44 -13.89
C SER A 478 -25.36 7.65 -12.93
N ASP A 479 -24.75 7.55 -11.74
CA ASP A 479 -24.92 8.47 -10.61
C ASP A 479 -23.66 9.26 -10.23
N GLU A 480 -22.55 9.08 -10.95
CA GLU A 480 -21.39 9.92 -10.72
C GLU A 480 -21.57 11.28 -11.39
N PRO A 481 -21.30 12.42 -10.71
CA PRO A 481 -21.48 13.72 -11.33
C PRO A 481 -20.62 13.79 -12.59
N ILE A 482 -21.26 14.05 -13.73
CA ILE A 482 -20.66 14.34 -15.04
C ILE A 482 -19.39 15.23 -14.95
N LEU A 483 -19.31 16.04 -13.89
CA LEU A 483 -18.24 16.95 -13.55
C LEU A 483 -16.84 16.32 -13.38
N THR A 484 -16.71 15.03 -13.07
CA THR A 484 -15.41 14.37 -12.81
C THR A 484 -14.93 13.44 -13.92
N ARG A 485 -15.80 13.16 -14.91
CA ARG A 485 -15.59 12.09 -15.89
C ARG A 485 -15.06 12.58 -17.25
N TYR A 486 -15.31 13.84 -17.59
CA TYR A 486 -15.02 14.41 -18.90
C TYR A 486 -14.25 15.72 -18.81
N ASP A 487 -13.36 15.95 -19.77
CA ASP A 487 -12.70 17.24 -19.99
C ASP A 487 -13.75 18.34 -20.21
N GLN A 488 -13.62 19.44 -19.48
CA GLN A 488 -14.54 20.58 -19.49
C GLN A 488 -13.83 21.80 -20.01
N THR A 489 -14.31 22.32 -21.13
CA THR A 489 -13.92 23.61 -21.69
C THR A 489 -15.15 24.31 -22.22
N SER A 490 -15.22 25.63 -22.07
CA SER A 490 -16.42 26.38 -22.39
C SER A 490 -16.10 27.81 -22.82
N GLY A 491 -17.08 28.44 -23.48
CA GLY A 491 -17.09 29.88 -23.73
C GLY A 491 -18.27 30.51 -23.01
N GLY A 492 -18.11 31.74 -22.54
CA GLY A 492 -19.16 32.45 -21.81
C GLY A 492 -19.03 33.96 -21.88
N VAL A 493 -19.92 34.65 -21.16
CA VAL A 493 -19.93 36.10 -20.99
C VAL A 493 -19.69 36.42 -19.52
N VAL A 494 -18.78 37.34 -19.25
CA VAL A 494 -18.48 37.78 -17.88
C VAL A 494 -19.69 38.54 -17.31
N LEU A 495 -20.27 38.03 -16.23
CA LEU A 495 -21.40 38.67 -15.56
C LEU A 495 -20.96 39.64 -14.46
N GLU A 496 -19.91 39.26 -13.75
CA GLU A 496 -19.34 40.01 -12.63
C GLU A 496 -17.86 39.65 -12.46
N THR A 497 -17.09 40.57 -11.89
CA THR A 497 -15.66 40.38 -11.62
C THR A 497 -15.34 40.66 -10.15
N GLY A 498 -14.43 39.88 -9.57
CA GLY A 498 -13.85 40.22 -8.27
C GLY A 498 -13.04 41.52 -8.32
N PRO A 499 -12.81 42.19 -7.18
CA PRO A 499 -12.22 43.53 -7.14
C PRO A 499 -10.78 43.61 -7.69
N ASN A 500 -10.05 42.49 -7.70
CA ASN A 500 -8.65 42.41 -8.13
C ASN A 500 -8.48 41.85 -9.57
N VAL A 501 -9.57 41.72 -10.33
CA VAL A 501 -9.56 41.23 -11.71
C VAL A 501 -9.36 42.42 -12.65
N THR A 502 -8.35 42.36 -13.49
CA THR A 502 -7.97 43.48 -14.39
C THR A 502 -7.96 43.09 -15.88
N ASN A 503 -8.01 41.80 -16.20
CA ASN A 503 -7.90 41.29 -17.57
C ASN A 503 -9.24 41.18 -18.32
N VAL A 504 -10.37 41.33 -17.62
CA VAL A 504 -11.73 41.28 -18.18
C VAL A 504 -12.68 42.20 -17.40
N THR A 505 -13.80 42.55 -18.02
CA THR A 505 -14.89 43.35 -17.43
C THR A 505 -16.25 42.73 -17.74
N LYS A 506 -17.30 43.16 -17.01
CA LYS A 506 -18.69 42.71 -17.25
C LYS A 506 -19.08 42.93 -18.72
N GLY A 507 -19.66 41.89 -19.33
CA GLY A 507 -20.10 41.88 -20.73
C GLY A 507 -19.07 41.30 -21.70
N ASP A 508 -17.80 41.15 -21.30
CA ASP A 508 -16.77 40.57 -22.15
C ASP A 508 -17.07 39.09 -22.47
N LYS A 509 -16.90 38.70 -23.74
CA LYS A 509 -16.86 37.30 -24.15
C LYS A 509 -15.50 36.69 -23.82
N VAL A 510 -15.53 35.47 -23.27
CA VAL A 510 -14.34 34.74 -22.84
C VAL A 510 -14.41 33.26 -23.23
N LEU A 511 -13.26 32.68 -23.53
CA LEU A 511 -13.04 31.23 -23.56
C LEU A 511 -12.33 30.81 -22.27
N LEU A 512 -12.68 29.63 -21.76
CA LEU A 512 -12.13 29.06 -20.53
C LEU A 512 -11.08 28.00 -20.86
N SER A 513 -9.93 28.08 -20.19
CA SER A 513 -8.86 27.08 -20.20
C SER A 513 -8.50 26.65 -18.77
N PHE A 514 -7.39 25.94 -18.58
CA PHE A 514 -6.92 25.54 -17.26
C PHE A 514 -6.48 26.75 -16.42
N SER A 515 -6.52 26.59 -15.09
CA SER A 515 -6.07 27.62 -14.15
C SER A 515 -4.61 27.42 -13.71
N SER A 516 -3.94 28.52 -13.35
CA SER A 516 -2.61 28.49 -12.76
C SER A 516 -2.47 29.57 -11.67
N CYS A 517 -1.42 29.52 -10.87
CA CYS A 517 -1.20 30.52 -9.84
C CYS A 517 -0.71 31.87 -10.39
N GLY A 518 -0.16 31.89 -11.61
CA GLY A 518 0.35 33.09 -12.28
C GLY A 518 1.64 33.68 -11.69
N ALA A 519 2.22 33.11 -10.63
CA ALA A 519 3.35 33.72 -9.91
C ALA A 519 4.52 32.77 -9.60
N CYS A 520 4.34 31.44 -9.72
CA CYS A 520 5.44 30.50 -9.50
C CYS A 520 6.44 30.50 -10.68
N PRO A 521 7.65 29.95 -10.50
CA PRO A 521 8.67 29.92 -11.54
C PRO A 521 8.16 29.44 -12.90
N GLY A 522 7.42 28.32 -12.95
CA GLY A 522 6.82 27.81 -14.20
C GLY A 522 5.87 28.81 -14.85
N CYS A 523 5.02 29.48 -14.08
CA CYS A 523 4.13 30.53 -14.61
C CYS A 523 4.93 31.75 -15.11
N THR A 524 5.91 32.22 -14.35
CA THR A 524 6.71 33.41 -14.69
C THR A 524 7.65 33.16 -15.87
N SER A 525 8.02 31.91 -16.13
CA SER A 525 8.80 31.49 -17.30
C SER A 525 7.93 31.11 -18.50
N ASN A 526 6.65 31.53 -18.54
CA ASN A 526 5.73 31.27 -19.66
C ASN A 526 5.33 29.80 -19.86
N HIS A 527 5.41 28.97 -18.82
CA HIS A 527 5.01 27.55 -18.80
C HIS A 527 3.89 27.29 -17.78
N PRO A 528 2.70 27.93 -17.92
CA PRO A 528 1.65 27.84 -16.91
C PRO A 528 1.04 26.43 -16.79
N ALA A 529 1.17 25.57 -17.80
CA ALA A 529 0.81 24.17 -17.74
C ALA A 529 1.62 23.39 -16.68
N TYR A 530 2.84 23.84 -16.37
CA TYR A 530 3.72 23.27 -15.34
C TYR A 530 3.73 24.11 -14.05
N CYS A 531 2.61 24.78 -13.75
CA CYS A 531 2.42 25.50 -12.50
C CYS A 531 2.64 24.59 -11.29
N TYR A 532 3.43 25.03 -10.30
CA TYR A 532 3.68 24.23 -9.07
C TYR A 532 2.42 23.98 -8.23
N LYS A 533 1.37 24.77 -8.47
CA LYS A 533 0.05 24.62 -7.85
C LYS A 533 -1.00 24.11 -8.83
N PHE A 534 -0.62 23.53 -9.98
CA PHE A 534 -1.57 23.10 -11.02
C PHE A 534 -2.67 22.19 -10.46
N ASN A 535 -2.29 21.17 -9.68
CA ASN A 535 -3.25 20.24 -9.08
C ASN A 535 -4.22 20.94 -8.11
N LEU A 536 -3.74 21.88 -7.29
CA LEU A 536 -4.60 22.63 -6.37
C LEU A 536 -5.65 23.46 -7.12
N TYR A 537 -5.28 24.07 -8.25
CA TYR A 537 -6.17 24.96 -9.02
C TYR A 537 -7.12 24.22 -9.97
N ASN A 538 -6.79 22.99 -10.39
CA ASN A 538 -7.55 22.26 -11.41
C ASN A 538 -8.19 20.97 -10.90
N PHE A 539 -7.68 20.36 -9.83
CA PHE A 539 -8.18 19.08 -9.32
C PHE A 539 -8.45 19.11 -7.80
N GLY A 540 -8.33 20.28 -7.16
CA GLY A 540 -8.51 20.43 -5.71
C GLY A 540 -9.98 20.45 -5.26
N GLY A 541 -10.95 20.61 -6.17
CA GLY A 541 -12.38 20.62 -5.84
C GLY A 541 -12.89 21.87 -5.14
N LYS A 542 -12.00 22.79 -4.78
CA LYS A 542 -12.24 23.98 -3.95
C LYS A 542 -11.32 25.11 -4.42
N ARG A 543 -11.60 26.34 -3.97
CA ARG A 543 -10.69 27.47 -4.17
C ARG A 543 -9.36 27.23 -3.45
N PRO A 544 -8.27 27.92 -3.85
CA PRO A 544 -6.95 27.77 -3.20
C PRO A 544 -6.92 28.11 -1.70
N ASP A 545 -7.89 28.87 -1.19
CA ASP A 545 -8.06 29.19 0.23
C ASP A 545 -8.90 28.15 1.00
N GLY A 546 -9.32 27.07 0.33
CA GLY A 546 -10.13 25.99 0.90
C GLY A 546 -11.63 26.25 0.87
N SER A 547 -12.10 27.43 0.47
CA SER A 547 -13.52 27.73 0.37
C SER A 547 -14.17 27.09 -0.86
N ALA A 548 -15.46 26.75 -0.77
CA ALA A 548 -16.20 26.21 -1.90
C ALA A 548 -16.53 27.32 -2.92
N ALA A 549 -16.37 27.03 -4.21
CA ALA A 549 -16.74 27.97 -5.27
C ALA A 549 -18.23 27.85 -5.65
N MET A 550 -18.80 26.64 -5.55
CA MET A 550 -20.19 26.34 -5.87
C MET A 550 -20.86 25.57 -4.73
N PHE A 551 -22.18 25.71 -4.63
CA PHE A 551 -23.00 25.09 -3.60
C PHE A 551 -24.25 24.49 -4.24
N THR A 552 -24.70 23.34 -3.72
CA THR A 552 -26.01 22.78 -4.03
C THR A 552 -27.00 23.17 -2.92
N MET A 553 -28.28 23.18 -3.28
CA MET A 553 -29.38 23.29 -2.32
C MET A 553 -30.02 21.90 -2.20
N LYS A 554 -29.73 21.19 -1.11
CA LYS A 554 -30.35 19.89 -0.80
C LYS A 554 -31.18 20.08 0.48
N ASP A 555 -32.46 19.74 0.41
CA ASP A 555 -33.42 19.88 1.52
C ASP A 555 -33.49 21.30 2.12
N GLY A 556 -33.35 22.32 1.26
CA GLY A 556 -33.34 23.73 1.68
C GLY A 556 -32.03 24.18 2.34
N GLN A 557 -31.04 23.30 2.50
CA GLN A 557 -29.73 23.63 3.07
C GLN A 557 -28.66 23.81 1.99
N LYS A 558 -27.79 24.80 2.21
CA LYS A 558 -26.66 25.10 1.34
C LYS A 558 -25.51 24.15 1.65
N GLN A 559 -25.18 23.27 0.72
CA GLN A 559 -24.11 22.28 0.86
C GLN A 559 -22.98 22.59 -0.14
N PRO A 560 -21.70 22.61 0.27
CA PRO A 560 -20.59 22.86 -0.64
C PRO A 560 -20.46 21.72 -1.66
N MET A 561 -20.23 22.06 -2.93
CA MET A 561 -20.00 21.09 -4.00
C MET A 561 -18.53 21.04 -4.39
N TYR A 562 -18.07 19.85 -4.78
CA TYR A 562 -16.83 19.73 -5.54
C TYR A 562 -16.98 20.56 -6.83
N SER A 563 -16.11 21.54 -6.99
CA SER A 563 -16.15 22.52 -8.08
C SER A 563 -14.72 22.88 -8.50
N THR A 564 -14.54 23.89 -9.36
CA THR A 564 -13.22 24.29 -9.87
C THR A 564 -12.46 23.15 -10.56
N PHE A 565 -13.17 22.14 -11.07
CA PHE A 565 -12.59 21.11 -11.92
C PHE A 565 -12.04 21.78 -13.18
N PHE A 566 -10.77 21.55 -13.46
CA PHE A 566 -10.00 22.28 -14.46
C PHE A 566 -10.05 23.81 -14.31
N GLY A 567 -10.19 24.29 -13.07
CA GLY A 567 -10.30 25.70 -12.73
C GLY A 567 -11.62 26.34 -13.20
N GLN A 568 -12.60 25.52 -13.61
CA GLN A 568 -13.85 26.02 -14.20
C GLN A 568 -15.11 25.29 -13.76
N SER A 569 -15.20 23.95 -13.74
CA SER A 569 -16.49 23.24 -13.54
C SER A 569 -17.61 23.77 -14.44
N SER A 570 -17.39 23.77 -15.75
CA SER A 570 -18.21 24.52 -16.71
C SER A 570 -19.42 23.78 -17.26
N PHE A 571 -19.71 22.56 -16.78
CA PHE A 571 -21.03 21.94 -16.98
C PHE A 571 -22.08 22.54 -16.04
N ALA A 572 -22.21 23.87 -16.11
CA ALA A 572 -23.19 24.65 -15.39
C ALA A 572 -23.51 25.92 -16.18
N ARG A 573 -24.75 26.41 -16.06
CA ARG A 573 -25.16 27.69 -16.69
C ARG A 573 -24.36 28.89 -16.16
N TYR A 574 -23.93 28.81 -14.91
CA TYR A 574 -23.08 29.80 -14.27
C TYR A 574 -21.91 29.10 -13.61
N THR A 575 -20.72 29.68 -13.73
CA THR A 575 -19.54 29.21 -13.01
C THR A 575 -18.69 30.37 -12.51
N VAL A 576 -17.93 30.12 -11.44
CA VAL A 576 -16.93 31.02 -10.89
C VAL A 576 -15.55 30.46 -11.19
N VAL A 577 -14.75 31.23 -11.93
CA VAL A 577 -13.43 30.82 -12.40
C VAL A 577 -12.33 31.77 -11.92
N HIS A 578 -11.10 31.29 -11.87
CA HIS A 578 -9.95 32.14 -11.56
C HIS A 578 -9.57 33.00 -12.78
N ARG A 579 -9.06 34.21 -12.57
CA ARG A 579 -8.74 35.13 -13.67
C ARG A 579 -7.76 34.57 -14.72
N THR A 580 -6.93 33.59 -14.34
CA THR A 580 -5.91 32.98 -15.19
C THR A 580 -6.46 31.95 -16.18
N SER A 581 -7.66 31.40 -15.95
CA SER A 581 -8.30 30.51 -16.92
C SER A 581 -9.04 31.26 -18.02
N LEU A 582 -9.15 32.59 -17.92
CA LEU A 582 -9.91 33.42 -18.86
C LEU A 582 -9.05 33.87 -20.04
N VAL A 583 -9.54 33.63 -21.24
CA VAL A 583 -9.04 34.25 -22.48
C VAL A 583 -10.14 35.11 -23.08
N LYS A 584 -9.97 36.43 -23.03
CA LYS A 584 -10.88 37.40 -23.65
C LYS A 584 -10.84 37.27 -25.17
N VAL A 585 -12.01 37.30 -25.79
CA VAL A 585 -12.17 37.23 -27.25
C VAL A 585 -13.05 38.37 -27.77
N PRO A 586 -12.97 38.72 -29.06
CA PRO A 586 -13.85 39.72 -29.67
C PRO A 586 -15.34 39.40 -29.51
N GLN A 587 -16.19 40.43 -29.53
CA GLN A 587 -17.62 40.28 -29.20
C GLN A 587 -18.40 39.49 -30.25
N GLU A 588 -17.94 39.48 -31.48
CA GLU A 588 -18.45 38.73 -32.62
C GLU A 588 -18.06 37.24 -32.59
N THR A 589 -17.18 36.83 -31.67
CA THR A 589 -16.68 35.45 -31.61
C THR A 589 -17.81 34.44 -31.36
N PRO A 590 -17.95 33.40 -32.20
CA PRO A 590 -18.86 32.27 -31.97
C PRO A 590 -18.30 31.37 -30.87
N LEU A 591 -18.80 31.54 -29.65
CA LEU A 591 -18.27 30.85 -28.46
C LEU A 591 -18.47 29.34 -28.53
N GLU A 592 -19.59 28.89 -29.10
CA GLU A 592 -19.90 27.47 -29.28
C GLU A 592 -18.87 26.75 -30.16
N LEU A 593 -18.36 27.42 -31.19
CA LEU A 593 -17.36 26.85 -32.10
C LEU A 593 -15.98 26.75 -31.45
N PHE A 594 -15.61 27.76 -30.64
CA PHE A 594 -14.27 27.90 -30.09
C PHE A 594 -14.13 27.41 -28.63
N ALA A 595 -15.22 27.01 -27.98
CA ALA A 595 -15.19 26.44 -26.64
C ALA A 595 -14.16 25.30 -26.48
N PRO A 596 -14.00 24.35 -27.43
CA PRO A 596 -13.02 23.26 -27.30
C PRO A 596 -11.54 23.67 -27.32
N LEU A 597 -11.23 24.94 -27.62
CA LEU A 597 -9.85 25.43 -27.68
C LEU A 597 -9.15 25.44 -26.32
N GLY A 598 -9.90 25.39 -25.22
CA GLY A 598 -9.37 25.52 -23.86
C GLY A 598 -8.64 24.32 -23.26
N CYS A 599 -8.61 23.17 -23.96
CA CYS A 599 -7.99 21.93 -23.49
C CYS A 599 -7.59 21.04 -24.68
N GLY A 600 -8.38 20.03 -25.06
CA GLY A 600 -7.96 19.03 -26.04
C GLY A 600 -7.40 19.56 -27.37
N ILE A 601 -7.96 20.64 -27.94
CA ILE A 601 -7.43 21.22 -29.18
C ILE A 601 -6.09 21.93 -28.95
N GLN A 602 -5.96 22.78 -27.93
CA GLN A 602 -4.67 23.41 -27.61
C GLN A 602 -3.61 22.38 -27.23
N THR A 603 -3.99 21.28 -26.57
CA THR A 603 -3.07 20.22 -26.17
C THR A 603 -2.43 19.58 -27.39
N GLY A 604 -3.22 19.21 -28.40
CA GLY A 604 -2.70 18.63 -29.64
C GLY A 604 -1.83 19.62 -30.43
N VAL A 605 -2.28 20.87 -30.58
CA VAL A 605 -1.51 21.88 -31.32
C VAL A 605 -0.23 22.26 -30.57
N GLY A 606 -0.31 22.49 -29.26
CA GLY A 606 0.81 22.84 -28.39
C GLY A 606 1.84 21.71 -28.28
N ALA A 607 1.42 20.45 -28.27
CA ALA A 607 2.35 19.33 -28.32
C ALA A 607 3.26 19.39 -29.55
N ILE A 608 2.70 19.76 -30.72
CA ILE A 608 3.47 19.92 -31.96
C ILE A 608 4.28 21.21 -31.97
N PHE A 609 3.69 22.33 -31.53
CA PHE A 609 4.28 23.67 -31.67
C PHE A 609 5.30 24.00 -30.58
N ASN A 610 4.98 23.67 -29.32
CA ASN A 610 5.72 24.08 -28.15
C ASN A 610 6.61 22.94 -27.65
N THR A 611 6.02 21.78 -27.38
CA THR A 611 6.74 20.67 -26.73
C THR A 611 7.71 20.00 -27.69
N LEU A 612 7.23 19.52 -28.84
CA LEU A 612 8.04 18.82 -29.83
C LEU A 612 8.79 19.78 -30.76
N ASP A 613 8.25 20.99 -30.95
CA ASP A 613 8.81 22.02 -31.84
C ASP A 613 9.09 21.45 -33.25
N VAL A 614 8.04 20.85 -33.83
CA VAL A 614 8.08 20.17 -35.13
C VAL A 614 8.56 21.13 -36.22
N LYS A 615 9.53 20.65 -37.01
CA LYS A 615 10.18 21.44 -38.06
C LYS A 615 9.59 21.18 -39.45
N PRO A 616 9.59 22.17 -40.36
CA PRO A 616 9.21 21.95 -41.75
C PRO A 616 10.00 20.80 -42.38
N GLY A 617 9.33 19.99 -43.20
CA GLY A 617 9.90 18.82 -43.87
C GLY A 617 10.06 17.58 -43.00
N SER A 618 9.84 17.66 -41.69
CA SER A 618 10.02 16.52 -40.79
C SER A 618 8.90 15.47 -40.86
N SER A 619 9.17 14.28 -40.30
CA SER A 619 8.19 13.21 -40.14
C SER A 619 7.58 13.18 -38.73
N VAL A 620 6.25 13.06 -38.66
CA VAL A 620 5.46 13.04 -37.42
C VAL A 620 4.53 11.83 -37.40
N ALA A 621 4.56 11.06 -36.31
CA ALA A 621 3.54 10.05 -36.02
C ALA A 621 2.58 10.51 -34.91
N VAL A 622 1.28 10.38 -35.13
CA VAL A 622 0.23 10.72 -34.17
C VAL A 622 -0.53 9.45 -33.80
N TYR A 623 -0.37 9.01 -32.55
CA TYR A 623 -1.00 7.81 -32.02
C TYR A 623 -2.32 8.17 -31.34
N GLY A 624 -3.44 7.66 -31.87
CA GLY A 624 -4.80 8.02 -31.49
C GLY A 624 -5.23 9.35 -32.13
N VAL A 625 -6.17 9.29 -33.09
CA VAL A 625 -6.70 10.47 -33.77
C VAL A 625 -8.15 10.76 -33.37
N GLY A 626 -8.36 10.88 -32.05
CA GLY A 626 -9.50 11.61 -31.48
C GLY A 626 -9.32 13.13 -31.58
N SER A 627 -10.04 13.90 -30.76
CA SER A 627 -9.97 15.38 -30.82
C SER A 627 -8.56 15.94 -30.66
N VAL A 628 -7.76 15.38 -29.74
CA VAL A 628 -6.38 15.83 -29.48
C VAL A 628 -5.45 15.46 -30.64
N GLY A 629 -5.51 14.21 -31.10
CA GLY A 629 -4.68 13.74 -32.21
C GLY A 629 -4.99 14.42 -33.53
N LEU A 630 -6.26 14.67 -33.86
CA LEU A 630 -6.62 15.42 -35.07
C LEU A 630 -6.14 16.87 -35.01
N ALA A 631 -6.14 17.50 -33.83
CA ALA A 631 -5.51 18.80 -33.64
C ALA A 631 -3.99 18.76 -33.86
N ALA A 632 -3.32 17.70 -33.39
CA ALA A 632 -1.90 17.47 -33.67
C ALA A 632 -1.60 17.22 -35.16
N VAL A 633 -2.46 16.48 -35.88
CA VAL A 633 -2.33 16.29 -37.34
C VAL A 633 -2.42 17.62 -38.09
N MET A 634 -3.44 18.44 -37.78
CA MET A 634 -3.61 19.75 -38.40
C MET A 634 -2.44 20.70 -38.06
N ALA A 635 -1.95 20.66 -36.82
CA ALA A 635 -0.78 21.41 -36.40
C ALA A 635 0.49 20.97 -37.13
N ALA A 636 0.73 19.67 -37.28
CA ALA A 636 1.90 19.16 -38.01
C ALA A 636 1.87 19.64 -39.47
N LYS A 637 0.70 19.61 -40.11
CA LYS A 637 0.50 20.19 -41.45
C LYS A 637 0.76 21.70 -41.48
N ALA A 638 0.26 22.45 -40.50
CA ALA A 638 0.48 23.89 -40.40
C ALA A 638 1.96 24.26 -40.17
N ARG A 639 2.74 23.37 -39.52
CA ARG A 639 4.21 23.50 -39.37
C ARG A 639 4.99 23.05 -40.61
N GLY A 640 4.31 22.57 -41.64
CA GLY A 640 4.93 22.10 -42.87
C GLY A 640 5.64 20.77 -42.73
N ALA A 641 5.23 19.89 -41.81
CA ALA A 641 5.75 18.52 -41.74
C ALA A 641 5.55 17.82 -43.10
N GLY A 642 6.60 17.16 -43.60
CA GLY A 642 6.60 16.51 -44.91
C GLY A 642 5.93 15.14 -44.90
N THR A 643 5.90 14.47 -43.75
CA THR A 643 5.23 13.18 -43.57
C THR A 643 4.48 13.18 -42.25
N ILE A 644 3.18 12.92 -42.30
CA ILE A 644 2.28 12.87 -41.14
C ILE A 644 1.56 11.52 -41.16
N ILE A 645 1.84 10.68 -40.17
CA ILE A 645 1.29 9.33 -40.03
C ILE A 645 0.27 9.34 -38.91
N ALA A 646 -1.00 9.09 -39.23
CA ALA A 646 -2.07 8.89 -38.25
C ALA A 646 -2.19 7.39 -37.92
N ILE A 647 -2.24 7.05 -36.63
CA ILE A 647 -2.42 5.68 -36.15
C ILE A 647 -3.68 5.61 -35.27
N ASP A 648 -4.61 4.72 -35.60
CA ASP A 648 -5.86 4.54 -34.85
C ASP A 648 -6.45 3.15 -35.08
N LEU A 649 -7.49 2.80 -34.30
CA LEU A 649 -8.24 1.57 -34.43
C LEU A 649 -9.44 1.71 -35.38
N GLN A 650 -9.88 2.94 -35.65
CA GLN A 650 -11.07 3.20 -36.47
C GLN A 650 -10.69 3.77 -37.84
N GLN A 651 -11.11 3.08 -38.90
CA GLN A 651 -10.83 3.51 -40.28
C GLN A 651 -11.44 4.89 -40.59
N SER A 652 -12.66 5.17 -40.11
CA SER A 652 -13.32 6.46 -40.27
C SER A 652 -12.52 7.64 -39.70
N ARG A 653 -11.82 7.44 -38.57
CA ARG A 653 -10.94 8.46 -37.98
C ARG A 653 -9.68 8.68 -38.79
N LEU A 654 -9.11 7.60 -39.35
CA LEU A 654 -7.96 7.70 -40.25
C LEU A 654 -8.30 8.41 -41.56
N ASP A 655 -9.50 8.19 -42.10
CA ASP A 655 -9.97 8.86 -43.31
C ASP A 655 -10.16 10.36 -43.04
N LEU A 656 -10.79 10.73 -41.92
CA LEU A 656 -10.87 12.12 -41.48
C LEU A 656 -9.47 12.73 -41.23
N ALA A 657 -8.55 11.98 -40.62
CA ALA A 657 -7.18 12.45 -40.40
C ALA A 657 -6.48 12.77 -41.73
N LYS A 658 -6.68 11.96 -42.77
CA LYS A 658 -6.13 12.23 -44.11
C LYS A 658 -6.71 13.50 -44.73
N GLU A 659 -8.03 13.70 -44.62
CA GLU A 659 -8.66 14.95 -45.06
C GLU A 659 -8.07 16.18 -44.35
N LEU A 660 -7.76 16.04 -43.07
CA LEU A 660 -7.26 17.12 -42.23
C LEU A 660 -5.74 17.35 -42.33
N GLY A 661 -5.00 16.41 -42.92
CA GLY A 661 -3.59 16.63 -43.24
C GLY A 661 -2.66 15.43 -43.09
N ALA A 662 -3.13 14.30 -42.59
CA ALA A 662 -2.31 13.10 -42.51
C ALA A 662 -1.96 12.62 -43.93
N THR A 663 -0.68 12.37 -44.18
CA THR A 663 -0.19 11.80 -45.44
C THR A 663 -0.44 10.29 -45.50
N HIS A 664 -0.46 9.62 -44.35
CA HIS A 664 -0.59 8.18 -44.21
C HIS A 664 -1.52 7.85 -43.04
N GLY A 665 -2.22 6.72 -43.15
CA GLY A 665 -3.00 6.13 -42.06
C GLY A 665 -2.55 4.70 -41.81
N VAL A 666 -2.35 4.34 -40.54
CA VAL A 666 -2.01 2.97 -40.10
C VAL A 666 -3.13 2.49 -39.18
N LEU A 667 -3.79 1.41 -39.58
CA LEU A 667 -4.91 0.83 -38.84
C LEU A 667 -4.42 -0.33 -37.96
N GLY A 668 -4.92 -0.39 -36.73
CA GLY A 668 -4.85 -1.57 -35.88
C GLY A 668 -3.98 -1.42 -34.63
N PRO A 669 -4.20 -2.27 -33.62
CA PRO A 669 -3.56 -2.13 -32.30
C PRO A 669 -2.16 -2.71 -32.23
N GLU A 670 -1.77 -3.56 -33.19
CA GLU A 670 -0.61 -4.44 -33.07
C GLU A 670 0.73 -3.68 -33.15
N PRO A 671 1.50 -3.59 -32.04
CA PRO A 671 2.74 -2.82 -31.97
C PRO A 671 3.74 -3.12 -33.10
N LYS A 672 3.92 -4.41 -33.40
CA LYS A 672 4.87 -4.86 -34.42
C LYS A 672 4.48 -4.38 -35.82
N ASP A 673 3.18 -4.40 -36.12
CA ASP A 673 2.68 -3.95 -37.42
C ASP A 673 2.73 -2.44 -37.53
N ILE A 674 2.43 -1.70 -36.45
CA ILE A 674 2.59 -0.24 -36.41
C ILE A 674 4.04 0.15 -36.71
N ILE A 675 5.00 -0.45 -35.98
CA ILE A 675 6.44 -0.18 -36.19
C ILE A 675 6.86 -0.53 -37.61
N LYS A 676 6.45 -1.71 -38.12
CA LYS A 676 6.78 -2.15 -39.48
C LYS A 676 6.25 -1.19 -40.54
N ASN A 677 5.02 -0.70 -40.40
CA ASN A 677 4.43 0.28 -41.32
C ASN A 677 5.16 1.62 -41.24
N ILE A 678 5.49 2.10 -40.03
CA ILE A 678 6.27 3.33 -39.85
C ILE A 678 7.63 3.22 -40.52
N LEU A 679 8.36 2.11 -40.34
CA LEU A 679 9.66 1.90 -40.98
C LEU A 679 9.57 1.78 -42.50
N LYS A 680 8.44 1.31 -43.04
CA LYS A 680 8.19 1.29 -44.49
C LYS A 680 7.97 2.70 -45.05
N ILE A 681 7.28 3.57 -44.29
CA ILE A 681 6.99 4.96 -44.68
C ILE A 681 8.22 5.85 -44.49
N CYS A 682 8.97 5.63 -43.41
CA CYS A 682 10.16 6.40 -43.01
C CYS A 682 11.41 5.51 -42.91
N PRO A 683 11.87 4.89 -44.02
CA PRO A 683 12.99 3.95 -43.97
C PRO A 683 14.34 4.65 -43.79
N PRO A 684 15.35 3.99 -43.21
CA PRO A 684 15.29 2.84 -42.29
C PRO A 684 15.16 3.28 -40.82
N ILE A 685 15.07 4.58 -40.59
CA ILE A 685 15.32 5.19 -39.29
C ILE A 685 14.06 5.28 -38.42
N GLY A 686 12.85 5.42 -38.97
CA GLY A 686 11.64 5.73 -38.19
C GLY A 686 11.31 7.24 -38.20
N VAL A 687 10.37 7.67 -37.34
CA VAL A 687 9.90 9.08 -37.34
C VAL A 687 10.76 10.01 -36.51
N GLN A 688 10.84 11.28 -36.90
CA GLN A 688 11.56 12.32 -36.15
C GLN A 688 10.77 12.81 -34.94
N PHE A 689 9.45 12.92 -35.08
CA PHE A 689 8.56 13.34 -34.00
C PHE A 689 7.43 12.35 -33.81
N ALA A 690 7.01 12.16 -32.57
CA ALA A 690 5.82 11.37 -32.29
C ALA A 690 5.02 11.93 -31.10
N VAL A 691 3.70 11.80 -31.15
CA VAL A 691 2.83 12.20 -30.04
C VAL A 691 1.82 11.10 -29.73
N ASP A 692 1.76 10.70 -28.46
CA ASP A 692 0.75 9.78 -27.94
C ASP A 692 -0.45 10.54 -27.39
N CYS A 693 -1.59 10.32 -28.02
CA CYS A 693 -2.90 10.82 -27.63
C CYS A 693 -3.84 9.69 -27.16
N THR A 694 -3.32 8.47 -26.94
CA THR A 694 -4.12 7.31 -26.48
C THR A 694 -4.06 7.14 -24.97
N GLY A 695 -2.93 7.45 -24.33
CA GLY A 695 -2.69 7.15 -22.92
C GLY A 695 -2.49 5.65 -22.64
N VAL A 696 -2.37 4.81 -23.68
CA VAL A 696 -2.20 3.36 -23.54
C VAL A 696 -0.71 3.04 -23.40
N PRO A 697 -0.24 2.44 -22.28
CA PRO A 697 1.19 2.23 -22.03
C PRO A 697 1.91 1.46 -23.15
N THR A 698 1.33 0.39 -23.66
CA THR A 698 1.94 -0.41 -24.75
C THR A 698 2.08 0.38 -26.04
N ILE A 699 1.19 1.35 -26.30
CA ILE A 699 1.29 2.25 -27.46
C ILE A 699 2.37 3.31 -27.23
N ILE A 700 2.54 3.80 -26.01
CA ILE A 700 3.66 4.69 -25.65
C ILE A 700 5.01 3.97 -25.87
N GLU A 701 5.13 2.70 -25.45
CA GLU A 701 6.32 1.88 -25.70
C GLU A 701 6.58 1.72 -27.21
N THR A 702 5.52 1.44 -27.98
CA THR A 702 5.56 1.34 -29.45
C THR A 702 6.02 2.65 -30.10
N MET A 703 5.51 3.79 -29.61
CA MET A 703 5.88 5.12 -30.07
C MET A 703 7.37 5.38 -29.89
N VAL A 704 7.91 5.13 -28.69
CA VAL A 704 9.35 5.34 -28.41
C VAL A 704 10.22 4.38 -29.24
N ALA A 705 9.75 3.14 -29.44
CA ALA A 705 10.44 2.18 -30.30
C ALA A 705 10.49 2.64 -31.77
N ALA A 706 9.39 3.22 -32.28
CA ALA A 706 9.26 3.68 -33.67
C ALA A 706 9.97 5.01 -33.98
N LEU A 707 10.50 5.71 -32.96
CA LEU A 707 11.34 6.89 -33.17
C LEU A 707 12.64 6.53 -33.91
N GLY A 708 13.08 7.44 -34.77
CA GLY A 708 14.39 7.36 -35.39
C GLY A 708 15.52 7.98 -34.61
N MET A 709 16.68 8.06 -35.26
CA MET A 709 17.88 8.66 -34.67
C MET A 709 17.60 10.11 -34.29
N ARG A 710 17.88 10.45 -33.02
CA ARG A 710 17.57 11.75 -32.41
C ARG A 710 16.09 12.14 -32.49
N GLY A 711 15.20 11.15 -32.61
CA GLY A 711 13.77 11.37 -32.61
C GLY A 711 13.26 11.77 -31.23
N ARG A 712 12.19 12.55 -31.20
CA ARG A 712 11.59 13.10 -29.98
C ARG A 712 10.11 12.75 -29.90
N ALA A 713 9.69 12.15 -28.79
CA ALA A 713 8.30 11.80 -28.54
C ALA A 713 7.74 12.54 -27.33
N ALA A 714 6.44 12.81 -27.37
CA ALA A 714 5.69 13.39 -26.28
C ALA A 714 4.43 12.58 -25.97
N THR A 715 4.13 12.37 -24.69
CA THR A 715 2.84 11.82 -24.28
C THR A 715 1.94 12.93 -23.75
N VAL A 716 0.74 13.03 -24.34
CA VAL A 716 -0.35 13.89 -23.87
C VAL A 716 -1.51 13.05 -23.30
N GLY A 717 -1.70 11.82 -23.77
CA GLY A 717 -2.72 10.92 -23.26
C GLY A 717 -2.43 10.53 -21.81
N ALA A 718 -3.38 10.77 -20.91
CA ALA A 718 -3.24 10.39 -19.51
C ALA A 718 -3.55 8.89 -19.33
N PRO A 719 -2.59 8.06 -18.89
CA PRO A 719 -2.92 6.69 -18.52
C PRO A 719 -3.74 6.67 -17.23
N GLY A 720 -4.66 5.72 -17.10
CA GLY A 720 -5.33 5.47 -15.83
C GLY A 720 -4.32 5.08 -14.74
N GLY A 721 -4.27 5.83 -13.65
CA GLY A 721 -3.55 5.44 -12.43
C GLY A 721 -2.04 5.60 -12.42
N ARG A 722 -1.35 4.65 -11.76
CA ARG A 722 0.12 4.58 -11.66
C ARG A 722 0.74 3.73 -12.77
N ALA A 723 0.15 3.76 -13.97
CA ALA A 723 0.65 2.98 -15.10
C ALA A 723 2.10 3.35 -15.44
N LYS A 724 2.87 2.36 -15.90
CA LYS A 724 4.27 2.52 -16.29
C LYS A 724 4.46 1.97 -17.70
N ALA A 725 5.36 2.57 -18.46
CA ALA A 725 5.79 2.10 -19.78
C ALA A 725 7.27 1.64 -19.72
N LYS A 726 7.60 0.56 -20.41
CA LYS A 726 8.94 -0.01 -20.54
C LYS A 726 9.69 0.61 -21.72
N ILE A 727 10.90 1.09 -21.47
CA ILE A 727 11.76 1.64 -22.51
C ILE A 727 12.99 0.76 -22.67
N ASP A 728 13.33 0.39 -23.92
CA ASP A 728 14.62 -0.21 -24.25
C ASP A 728 15.72 0.84 -24.06
N ILE A 729 16.47 0.70 -22.97
CA ILE A 729 17.51 1.65 -22.58
C ILE A 729 18.65 1.69 -23.59
N MET A 730 19.06 0.54 -24.15
CA MET A 730 20.16 0.50 -25.11
C MET A 730 19.76 1.16 -26.42
N GLY A 731 18.56 0.87 -26.95
CA GLY A 731 18.03 1.55 -28.12
C GLY A 731 17.83 3.04 -27.88
N HIS A 732 17.34 3.43 -26.70
CA HIS A 732 17.13 4.84 -26.36
C HIS A 732 18.44 5.63 -26.29
N LEU A 733 19.45 5.09 -25.59
CA LEU A 733 20.79 5.68 -25.46
C LEU A 733 21.51 5.74 -26.80
N THR A 734 21.59 4.62 -27.52
CA THR A 734 22.42 4.50 -28.74
C THR A 734 21.91 5.40 -29.86
N TYR A 735 20.58 5.54 -30.00
CA TYR A 735 19.99 6.36 -31.05
C TYR A 735 19.72 7.81 -30.59
N GLY A 736 20.07 8.16 -29.35
CA GLY A 736 19.90 9.51 -28.80
C GLY A 736 18.45 9.98 -28.81
N LYS A 737 17.51 9.09 -28.48
CA LYS A 737 16.06 9.38 -28.49
C LYS A 737 15.68 10.27 -27.30
N GLU A 738 14.63 11.06 -27.47
CA GLU A 738 14.04 11.85 -26.39
C GLU A 738 12.58 11.44 -26.15
N TYR A 739 12.19 11.32 -24.89
CA TYR A 739 10.79 11.10 -24.48
C TYR A 739 10.43 12.05 -23.35
N VAL A 740 9.42 12.90 -23.57
CA VAL A 740 9.01 13.96 -22.64
C VAL A 740 7.52 13.89 -22.30
N GLY A 741 7.15 14.32 -21.10
CA GLY A 741 5.76 14.58 -20.74
C GLY A 741 5.26 15.88 -21.38
N CYS A 742 3.97 15.94 -21.70
CA CYS A 742 3.36 17.12 -22.31
C CYS A 742 1.99 17.41 -21.68
N SER A 743 1.96 18.23 -20.63
CA SER A 743 0.70 18.70 -20.03
C SER A 743 0.15 19.88 -20.81
N GLU A 744 -1.13 19.82 -21.22
CA GLU A 744 -1.85 20.92 -21.91
C GLU A 744 -1.12 21.51 -23.13
N GLY A 745 -0.29 20.71 -23.81
CA GLY A 745 0.51 21.17 -24.95
C GLY A 745 1.63 22.16 -24.57
N ASP A 746 1.99 22.26 -23.29
CA ASP A 746 2.84 23.34 -22.73
C ASP A 746 2.37 24.73 -23.18
N SER A 747 1.04 24.90 -23.21
CA SER A 747 0.43 26.09 -23.77
C SER A 747 0.43 27.25 -22.77
N ASN A 748 0.59 28.47 -23.27
CA ASN A 748 0.11 29.67 -22.59
C ASN A 748 -1.23 30.08 -23.24
N PRO A 749 -2.40 29.82 -22.60
CA PRO A 749 -3.69 29.95 -23.28
C PRO A 749 -4.00 31.36 -23.82
N PRO A 750 -3.74 32.46 -23.07
CA PRO A 750 -3.84 33.83 -23.61
C PRO A 750 -3.05 34.10 -24.89
N VAL A 751 -2.00 33.32 -25.18
CA VAL A 751 -1.19 33.44 -26.41
C VAL A 751 -1.68 32.47 -27.48
N LEU A 752 -1.87 31.20 -27.12
CA LEU A 752 -2.15 30.15 -28.09
C LEU A 752 -3.61 30.19 -28.58
N ILE A 753 -4.60 30.38 -27.71
CA ILE A 753 -6.02 30.35 -28.12
C ILE A 753 -6.34 31.39 -29.21
N PRO A 754 -5.88 32.66 -29.12
CA PRO A 754 -6.04 33.61 -30.22
C PRO A 754 -5.36 33.17 -31.53
N GLU A 755 -4.24 32.47 -31.47
CA GLU A 755 -3.61 31.88 -32.67
C GLU A 755 -4.45 30.75 -33.25
N LEU A 756 -5.05 29.89 -32.41
CA LEU A 756 -5.93 28.82 -32.87
C LEU A 756 -7.17 29.38 -33.60
N ILE A 757 -7.73 30.50 -33.14
CA ILE A 757 -8.82 31.22 -33.83
C ILE A 757 -8.34 31.74 -35.20
N ARG A 758 -7.11 32.29 -35.28
CA ARG A 758 -6.52 32.72 -36.56
C ARG A 758 -6.26 31.55 -37.50
N MET A 759 -5.79 30.41 -36.98
CA MET A 759 -5.60 29.19 -37.76
C MET A 759 -6.93 28.69 -38.34
N HIS A 760 -8.01 28.69 -37.54
CA HIS A 760 -9.36 28.38 -38.03
C HIS A 760 -9.78 29.33 -39.15
N SER A 761 -9.58 30.64 -38.98
CA SER A 761 -9.93 31.66 -39.97
C SER A 761 -9.18 31.51 -41.31
N ARG A 762 -8.03 30.83 -41.31
CA ARG A 762 -7.23 30.50 -42.51
C ARG A 762 -7.48 29.08 -43.02
N ALA A 763 -8.54 28.42 -42.54
CA ALA A 763 -8.88 27.02 -42.83
C ALA A 763 -7.78 25.99 -42.47
N ALA A 764 -6.83 26.37 -41.61
CA ALA A 764 -5.77 25.48 -41.13
C ALA A 764 -6.20 24.62 -39.93
N LEU A 765 -7.32 24.98 -39.28
CA LEU A 765 -7.90 24.26 -38.14
C LEU A 765 -9.43 24.22 -38.27
N PRO A 766 -10.02 23.51 -39.26
CA PRO A 766 -11.47 23.47 -39.51
C PRO A 766 -12.24 22.72 -38.40
N LEU A 767 -12.54 23.40 -37.30
CA LEU A 767 -13.18 22.86 -36.09
C LEU A 767 -14.57 22.28 -36.35
N GLU A 768 -15.30 22.83 -37.33
CA GLU A 768 -16.60 22.35 -37.78
C GLU A 768 -16.59 20.90 -38.25
N LYS A 769 -15.43 20.36 -38.66
CA LYS A 769 -15.29 18.94 -39.01
C LYS A 769 -15.19 18.01 -37.79
N LEU A 770 -14.90 18.56 -36.60
CA LEU A 770 -14.72 17.79 -35.36
C LEU A 770 -15.96 17.86 -34.46
N ILE A 771 -16.69 18.97 -34.55
CA ILE A 771 -17.71 19.34 -33.58
C ILE A 771 -19.09 18.83 -33.98
N LYS A 772 -19.80 18.27 -33.01
CA LYS A 772 -21.26 18.10 -33.07
C LYS A 772 -21.89 18.81 -31.88
N TYR A 773 -22.90 19.62 -32.14
CA TYR A 773 -23.61 20.37 -31.12
C TYR A 773 -24.76 19.55 -30.55
N TYR A 774 -24.96 19.67 -29.23
CA TYR A 774 -26.05 19.06 -28.50
C TYR A 774 -26.69 20.12 -27.60
N ASN A 775 -28.00 20.06 -27.40
CA ASN A 775 -28.61 20.78 -26.30
C ASN A 775 -28.16 20.15 -24.97
N ILE A 776 -28.02 20.95 -23.91
CA ILE A 776 -27.68 20.42 -22.58
C ILE A 776 -28.69 19.36 -22.10
N HIS A 777 -29.95 19.44 -22.49
CA HIS A 777 -30.96 18.42 -22.17
C HIS A 777 -30.66 17.05 -22.80
N ASP A 778 -29.83 17.00 -23.85
CA ASP A 778 -29.42 15.79 -24.55
C ASP A 778 -27.98 15.35 -24.18
N TYR A 779 -27.47 15.76 -23.01
CA TYR A 779 -26.07 15.51 -22.65
C TYR A 779 -25.71 14.01 -22.62
N GLU A 780 -26.65 13.12 -22.25
CA GLU A 780 -26.43 11.67 -22.21
C GLU A 780 -26.11 11.12 -23.60
N ASN A 781 -26.88 11.54 -24.62
CA ASN A 781 -26.63 11.21 -26.02
C ASN A 781 -25.26 11.73 -26.50
N ALA A 782 -24.86 12.92 -26.02
CA ALA A 782 -23.56 13.49 -26.35
C ALA A 782 -22.40 12.66 -25.77
N MET A 783 -22.57 12.12 -24.56
CA MET A 783 -21.58 11.25 -23.92
C MET A 783 -21.51 9.88 -24.61
N GLU A 784 -22.65 9.26 -24.92
CA GLU A 784 -22.69 7.97 -25.64
C GLU A 784 -22.07 8.07 -27.04
N ASP A 785 -22.41 9.12 -27.80
CA ASP A 785 -21.85 9.34 -29.14
C ASP A 785 -20.32 9.59 -29.08
N MET A 786 -19.81 10.18 -28.00
CA MET A 786 -18.37 10.38 -27.78
C MET A 786 -17.66 9.08 -27.38
N GLU A 787 -18.23 8.32 -26.45
CA GLU A 787 -17.65 7.06 -25.95
C GLU A 787 -17.62 5.97 -27.04
N SER A 788 -18.69 5.86 -27.82
CA SER A 788 -18.73 4.98 -29.01
C SER A 788 -17.76 5.43 -30.12
N GLY A 789 -17.26 6.67 -30.03
CA GLY A 789 -16.35 7.27 -30.99
C GLY A 789 -17.04 7.78 -32.27
N LYS A 790 -18.37 7.74 -32.33
CA LYS A 790 -19.20 8.28 -33.42
C LYS A 790 -19.02 9.79 -33.58
N VAL A 791 -18.69 10.50 -32.50
CA VAL A 791 -18.42 11.94 -32.49
C VAL A 791 -17.05 12.21 -31.90
N ILE A 792 -16.31 13.11 -32.54
CA ILE A 792 -14.96 13.48 -32.11
C ILE A 792 -14.98 14.48 -30.95
N LYS A 793 -15.79 15.54 -31.06
CA LYS A 793 -15.88 16.59 -30.03
C LYS A 793 -17.33 17.06 -29.87
N PRO A 794 -18.09 16.51 -28.89
CA PRO A 794 -19.39 17.07 -28.57
C PRO A 794 -19.25 18.47 -27.95
N VAL A 795 -20.19 19.38 -28.25
CA VAL A 795 -20.31 20.69 -27.62
C VAL A 795 -21.74 20.86 -27.08
N LEU A 796 -21.85 21.04 -25.77
CA LEU A 796 -23.14 21.24 -25.09
C LEU A 796 -23.54 22.72 -25.12
N LEU A 797 -24.76 23.00 -25.54
CA LEU A 797 -25.34 24.34 -25.60
C LEU A 797 -26.26 24.59 -24.40
N TRP A 798 -25.93 25.61 -23.62
CA TRP A 798 -26.65 26.04 -22.39
C TRP A 798 -27.71 27.14 -22.65
N LYS A 799 -28.26 27.18 -23.88
CA LYS A 799 -29.20 28.22 -24.33
C LYS A 799 -30.56 28.10 -23.66
#